data_AF-A0A259T9C2-F1
#
_entry.id   AF-A0A259T9C2-F1
#
_cell.length_a   1.000
_cell.length_b   1.000
_cell.length_c   1.000
_cell.angle_alpha   90.00
_cell.angle_beta   90.00
_cell.angle_gamma   90.00
#
_symmetry.space_group_name_H-M   'P 1'
#
loop_
_entity.id
_entity.type
_entity.pdbx_description
1 polymer ?
#
loop_
_entity_poly.entity_id
_entity_poly.type
_entity_poly.pdbx_seq_one_letter_code
_entity_poly.pdbx_strand_id
1 'polypeptide(L)'
;MTLSKRRISRLISVPLAAVLTLGSVTVWGPGTTYAFSAEDGDTAIKAFNAKFWDPAANMFWSNTDHKDHQGFWVEAELWEMVMDSYLHTSDPELKAQLRKQIDDVYNGTVAKYGSDWTNNPFNDDIMWWAMGSARAYQITGDQKYLDAAKYHFDWVFNTQWDENFAGGGIWWLNSEHDTKNACINFPAAEAAVYLYNVTKDQHYLDAAKQIFKWGKTMLTDGNGKVFDRIEKEKGPIPDATHYNQGTYIGAAVGLYRITGDTSYLDEAVKAAAFTKDRLVDAGGVLNFEGPNGDLKGGKTILLRNLSFLQKALDERTESKYKDFGAQFDAWVSFNAELAWTHRSTENIVDGNWAGQLLSGKYESWSSAAAVEALNVLKPQDAEIHYPEKDPYGKIEAERYNIGQGFILEGALEGTLQLGGIEAGNFAAYKNVNFGTTGAKGLIARAASGTGGGNIEVHLDSIDGPKAGTLNVEGTGGWNNYIDAVTVLKDDQGNPVTITGTHDVYLVFTKTNDQYLFNLNWFKFTTGDPTRTDAYAKLKGVNYDSSEGLSKAQGGFLDAIHNNAYASYKGIDFGSGAAGMTVHVASGNQGGSIEVKLDSLNGPTAGVVDIPALGGWDKWVDIMANLDDKLAVGVHDVYLIFHGKDGSDFPCNLDWFTFTTMKGTARDAYAKLEAENRTNGVGFGTESGGGQTYLAGIFGPNNGYAMYNYVDFGDTSPTKFHVNAASDTSGGTVEVRIDSLNGPVIASNKVTGTGGWQKFKVFSTDVTTPVTGKHIVFLLFKGSDYLYNLDKFTFGDPSVFTAPNPPTEPVEDHVPPGDVENVLVSRDNGQLTLTWDGPYDLDADKIRVTVTSGGQQIGDVMVVNRGIQKAVIPGIEDGKDYSILLQAVDKSGNVSKGITVDSKVQPAFALTLDGAAVKNGDTLDDSSVLSFQAGDGLAADGSAVLTLAGKEYKVDAQQTRADVPLAGQLGDQTVSIAVYGGSGEPTVTTLQLHVTTSPASIQQLIDRYSAAGDLSGGLVPQLTNALKQAQHQWDGAKPDQAVKHLQDFLKHLDNKGQSGNVKDDAKAVLTADVNAVIAQWQGAEQ
;
A
#
# COMPACT_ATOMS: atom_id res chain seq x y z
N MET A 1 -67.87 63.95 33.20
CA MET A 1 -68.64 64.00 31.93
C MET A 1 -67.95 63.07 30.93
N THR A 2 -68.72 62.20 30.31
CA THR A 2 -68.37 61.10 29.41
C THR A 2 -67.80 61.53 28.05
N LEU A 3 -67.32 60.52 27.28
CA LEU A 3 -66.90 60.50 25.85
C LEU A 3 -65.38 60.77 25.65
N SER A 4 -64.63 60.12 24.75
CA SER A 4 -64.87 59.06 23.76
C SER A 4 -63.49 58.66 23.16
N LYS A 5 -63.33 57.36 22.91
CA LYS A 5 -62.42 56.67 21.96
C LYS A 5 -60.91 56.95 21.88
N ARG A 6 -60.25 55.79 21.99
CA ARG A 6 -59.06 55.25 21.31
C ARG A 6 -57.67 55.60 21.88
N ARG A 7 -57.16 54.57 22.56
CA ARG A 7 -55.79 54.27 22.99
C ARG A 7 -54.75 54.68 21.95
N ILE A 8 -53.62 55.24 22.40
CA ILE A 8 -52.37 54.51 22.72
C ILE A 8 -51.39 55.55 23.32
N SER A 9 -50.86 55.27 24.50
CA SER A 9 -49.75 55.97 25.20
C SER A 9 -48.44 55.24 24.86
N ARG A 10 -47.33 55.92 24.45
CA ARG A 10 -46.33 56.67 25.25
C ARG A 10 -45.89 55.87 26.50
N LEU A 11 -44.61 55.71 26.86
CA LEU A 11 -43.35 56.39 26.53
C LEU A 11 -42.17 55.51 27.03
N ILE A 12 -40.96 55.91 26.63
CA ILE A 12 -39.65 55.23 26.67
C ILE A 12 -39.01 55.13 28.07
N SER A 13 -38.53 53.93 28.42
CA SER A 13 -37.17 53.60 28.93
C SER A 13 -37.17 52.14 29.39
N VAL A 14 -36.38 51.24 28.79
CA VAL A 14 -36.33 49.81 29.15
C VAL A 14 -34.87 49.34 29.27
N PRO A 15 -34.49 48.70 30.38
CA PRO A 15 -33.47 47.66 30.37
C PRO A 15 -34.06 46.30 30.77
N LEU A 16 -33.42 45.27 30.20
CA LEU A 16 -33.35 43.88 30.68
C LEU A 16 -34.59 42.97 30.50
N ALA A 17 -34.28 41.76 30.02
CA ALA A 17 -35.07 40.53 29.90
C ALA A 17 -35.78 40.25 28.56
N ALA A 18 -35.30 39.17 27.95
CA ALA A 18 -35.98 38.20 27.08
C ALA A 18 -36.51 38.67 25.71
N VAL A 19 -35.75 38.32 24.67
CA VAL A 19 -36.34 37.73 23.46
C VAL A 19 -35.67 36.37 23.24
N LEU A 20 -36.32 35.34 23.79
CA LEU A 20 -36.44 34.05 23.13
C LEU A 20 -37.18 34.31 21.82
N THR A 21 -36.54 34.06 20.68
CA THR A 21 -37.13 33.36 19.53
C THR A 21 -36.11 33.21 18.42
N LEU A 22 -35.97 31.96 17.97
CA LEU A 22 -35.42 31.54 16.68
C LEU A 22 -33.90 31.64 16.57
N GLY A 23 -33.21 30.83 17.39
CA GLY A 23 -32.05 30.14 16.86
C GLY A 23 -32.55 29.32 15.66
N SER A 24 -32.12 29.72 14.48
CA SER A 24 -32.42 29.03 13.23
C SER A 24 -32.15 27.55 13.43
N VAL A 25 -33.21 26.74 13.34
CA VAL A 25 -33.07 25.35 12.91
C VAL A 25 -32.57 25.45 11.48
N THR A 26 -31.26 25.54 11.31
CA THR A 26 -30.64 25.20 10.04
C THR A 26 -30.84 23.70 9.90
N VAL A 27 -31.81 23.31 9.08
CA VAL A 27 -31.73 22.05 8.37
C VAL A 27 -30.46 22.18 7.53
N TRP A 28 -29.39 21.49 7.94
CA TRP A 28 -28.15 21.46 7.17
C TRP A 28 -28.46 20.77 5.83
N GLY A 29 -28.58 21.56 4.77
CA GLY A 29 -28.19 21.09 3.45
C GLY A 29 -26.68 20.87 3.44
N PRO A 30 -26.14 20.16 2.44
CA PRO A 30 -24.70 19.95 2.32
C PRO A 30 -23.97 21.30 2.37
N GLY A 31 -23.14 21.46 3.40
CA GLY A 31 -22.32 22.65 3.58
C GLY A 31 -21.12 22.55 2.66
N THR A 32 -21.12 23.29 1.56
CA THR A 32 -19.89 23.55 0.80
C THR A 32 -18.89 24.25 1.72
N THR A 33 -17.80 23.57 2.04
CA THR A 33 -16.59 24.22 2.57
C THR A 33 -15.85 24.91 1.43
N TYR A 34 -15.20 26.02 1.73
CA TYR A 34 -14.34 26.69 0.75
C TYR A 34 -13.01 25.94 0.66
N ALA A 35 -12.43 25.85 -0.54
CA ALA A 35 -11.09 25.31 -0.74
C ALA A 35 -10.09 25.87 0.28
N PHE A 36 -9.19 25.01 0.78
CA PHE A 36 -8.05 25.51 1.55
C PHE A 36 -7.24 26.49 0.71
N SER A 37 -6.65 27.47 1.36
CA SER A 37 -5.85 28.52 0.72
C SER A 37 -4.36 28.20 0.82
N ALA A 38 -3.55 28.83 -0.03
CA ALA A 38 -2.09 28.77 0.14
C ALA A 38 -1.64 29.33 1.52
N GLU A 39 -2.41 30.25 2.13
CA GLU A 39 -2.11 30.78 3.47
C GLU A 39 -2.37 29.74 4.58
N ASP A 40 -3.19 28.72 4.33
CA ASP A 40 -3.40 27.62 5.28
C ASP A 40 -2.14 26.77 5.42
N GLY A 41 -1.38 26.55 4.33
CA GLY A 41 -0.08 25.87 4.39
C GLY A 41 0.93 26.60 5.26
N ASP A 42 1.00 27.94 5.15
CA ASP A 42 1.82 28.80 6.01
C ASP A 42 1.38 28.74 7.47
N THR A 43 0.06 28.74 7.71
CA THR A 43 -0.52 28.65 9.06
C THR A 43 -0.19 27.31 9.71
N ALA A 44 -0.31 26.22 8.96
CA ALA A 44 -0.04 24.87 9.44
C ALA A 44 1.44 24.68 9.82
N ILE A 45 2.41 25.09 8.98
CA ILE A 45 3.83 24.94 9.31
C ILE A 45 4.26 25.84 10.48
N LYS A 46 3.70 27.06 10.59
CA LYS A 46 3.94 27.96 11.73
C LYS A 46 3.44 27.33 13.04
N ALA A 47 2.24 26.75 13.04
CA ALA A 47 1.67 26.06 14.19
C ALA A 47 2.48 24.81 14.56
N PHE A 48 2.87 24.01 13.56
CA PHE A 48 3.70 22.82 13.75
C PHE A 48 5.04 23.15 14.41
N ASN A 49 5.77 24.14 13.88
CA ASN A 49 7.03 24.60 14.47
C ASN A 49 6.83 25.12 15.90
N ALA A 50 5.76 25.89 16.15
CA ALA A 50 5.48 26.40 17.49
C ALA A 50 5.24 25.29 18.53
N LYS A 51 4.77 24.11 18.10
CA LYS A 51 4.51 22.96 18.98
C LYS A 51 5.67 21.98 19.10
N PHE A 52 6.40 21.75 18.02
CA PHE A 52 7.32 20.63 17.93
C PHE A 52 8.78 21.03 17.68
N TRP A 53 9.10 22.24 17.23
CA TRP A 53 10.48 22.61 16.95
C TRP A 53 11.26 22.96 18.23
N ASP A 54 12.40 22.31 18.46
CA ASP A 54 13.37 22.68 19.49
C ASP A 54 14.54 23.48 18.86
N PRO A 55 14.55 24.82 18.99
CA PRO A 55 15.63 25.64 18.43
C PRO A 55 16.95 25.52 19.21
N ALA A 56 16.98 24.86 20.37
CA ALA A 56 18.21 24.65 21.13
C ALA A 56 18.96 23.40 20.64
N ALA A 57 18.22 22.31 20.37
CA ALA A 57 18.77 21.09 19.78
C ALA A 57 18.84 21.13 18.25
N ASN A 58 18.09 22.04 17.61
CA ASN A 58 17.79 22.04 16.18
C ASN A 58 17.18 20.72 15.72
N MET A 59 16.21 20.21 16.48
CA MET A 59 15.50 18.98 16.18
C MET A 59 14.02 19.12 16.51
N PHE A 60 13.16 18.27 15.94
CA PHE A 60 11.77 18.20 16.38
C PHE A 60 11.60 17.34 17.63
N TRP A 61 10.74 17.77 18.55
CA TRP A 61 10.18 16.93 19.59
C TRP A 61 9.29 15.85 18.96
N SER A 62 9.33 14.64 19.51
CA SER A 62 8.46 13.53 19.06
C SER A 62 6.98 13.82 19.27
N ASN A 63 6.65 14.59 20.32
CA ASN A 63 5.29 14.90 20.72
C ASN A 63 5.24 16.12 21.66
N THR A 64 4.04 16.54 22.08
CA THR A 64 3.80 17.75 22.91
C THR A 64 4.22 17.66 24.38
N ASP A 65 4.73 16.53 24.87
CA ASP A 65 5.29 16.39 26.23
C ASP A 65 6.76 16.82 26.33
N HIS A 66 7.43 17.01 25.18
CA HIS A 66 8.82 17.46 25.06
C HIS A 66 9.82 16.63 25.87
N LYS A 67 9.58 15.32 26.02
CA LYS A 67 10.52 14.40 26.71
C LYS A 67 11.62 13.89 25.80
N ASP A 68 11.29 13.55 24.56
CA ASP A 68 12.19 12.94 23.59
C ASP A 68 12.08 13.61 22.22
N HIS A 69 13.21 13.83 21.55
CA HIS A 69 13.25 14.24 20.14
C HIS A 69 12.79 13.11 19.22
N GLN A 70 12.44 13.46 17.99
CA GLN A 70 12.00 12.53 16.97
C GLN A 70 13.08 11.47 16.63
N GLY A 71 12.63 10.30 16.19
CA GLY A 71 13.48 9.22 15.67
C GLY A 71 14.26 9.65 14.44
N PHE A 72 15.42 9.01 14.22
CA PHE A 72 16.40 9.43 13.22
C PHE A 72 15.81 9.48 11.81
N TRP A 73 15.12 8.43 11.35
CA TRP A 73 14.55 8.39 10.01
C TRP A 73 13.38 9.37 9.84
N VAL A 74 12.49 9.48 10.82
CA VAL A 74 11.35 10.42 10.77
C VAL A 74 11.81 11.87 10.73
N GLU A 75 12.92 12.20 11.39
CA GLU A 75 13.50 13.56 11.35
C GLU A 75 13.91 13.95 9.91
N ALA A 76 14.34 13.00 9.07
CA ALA A 76 14.57 13.26 7.64
C ALA A 76 13.28 13.62 6.90
N GLU A 77 12.17 12.97 7.25
CA GLU A 77 10.86 13.24 6.62
C GLU A 77 10.28 14.59 7.04
N LEU A 78 10.49 14.98 8.31
CA LEU A 78 10.16 16.32 8.78
C LEU A 78 11.08 17.38 8.17
N TRP A 79 12.34 17.03 7.89
CA TRP A 79 13.26 17.90 7.15
C TRP A 79 12.76 18.16 5.73
N GLU A 80 12.30 17.14 5.03
CA GLU A 80 11.66 17.27 3.72
C GLU A 80 10.36 18.07 3.78
N MET A 81 9.52 17.90 4.81
CA MET A 81 8.31 18.73 5.00
C MET A 81 8.65 20.22 5.15
N VAL A 82 9.75 20.56 5.84
CA VAL A 82 10.27 21.94 5.91
C VAL A 82 10.71 22.43 4.53
N MET A 83 11.34 21.58 3.71
CA MET A 83 11.72 21.91 2.33
C MET A 83 10.50 22.15 1.44
N ASP A 84 9.47 21.32 1.54
CA ASP A 84 8.22 21.46 0.79
C ASP A 84 7.49 22.74 1.18
N SER A 85 7.43 23.04 2.47
CA SER A 85 6.87 24.31 2.98
C SER A 85 7.68 25.54 2.49
N TYR A 86 9.01 25.43 2.41
CA TYR A 86 9.86 26.49 1.86
C TYR A 86 9.60 26.74 0.36
N LEU A 87 9.40 25.66 -0.40
CA LEU A 87 9.10 25.75 -1.83
C LEU A 87 7.71 26.34 -2.08
N HIS A 88 6.74 25.98 -1.23
CA HIS A 88 5.35 26.43 -1.31
C HIS A 88 5.18 27.92 -0.95
N THR A 89 5.73 28.36 0.19
CA THR A 89 5.38 29.67 0.75
C THR A 89 5.79 30.84 -0.14
N SER A 90 4.92 31.84 -0.18
CA SER A 90 5.17 33.15 -0.79
C SER A 90 5.47 34.26 0.23
N ASP A 91 5.32 33.99 1.54
CA ASP A 91 5.70 34.88 2.64
C ASP A 91 7.23 34.94 2.74
N PRO A 92 7.87 36.09 2.44
CA PRO A 92 9.33 36.19 2.39
C PRO A 92 10.00 35.99 3.77
N GLU A 93 9.33 36.34 4.86
CA GLU A 93 9.88 36.17 6.21
C GLU A 93 9.84 34.70 6.61
N LEU A 94 8.70 34.03 6.40
CA LEU A 94 8.59 32.59 6.62
C LEU A 94 9.56 31.82 5.71
N LYS A 95 9.66 32.19 4.44
CA LYS A 95 10.59 31.57 3.49
C LYS A 95 12.05 31.65 3.96
N ALA A 96 12.47 32.80 4.49
CA ALA A 96 13.81 32.95 5.05
C ALA A 96 14.02 32.10 6.32
N GLN A 97 13.01 32.00 7.19
CA GLN A 97 13.05 31.16 8.40
C GLN A 97 13.15 29.68 8.04
N LEU A 98 12.29 29.17 7.16
CA LEU A 98 12.30 27.78 6.70
C LEU A 98 13.61 27.46 5.98
N ARG A 99 14.15 28.38 5.17
CA ARG A 99 15.46 28.20 4.55
C ARG A 99 16.57 27.99 5.58
N LYS A 100 16.59 28.79 6.66
CA LYS A 100 17.54 28.59 7.75
C LYS A 100 17.28 27.26 8.47
N GLN A 101 16.02 26.92 8.70
CA GLN A 101 15.63 25.68 9.37
C GLN A 101 16.10 24.43 8.61
N ILE A 102 16.15 24.46 7.27
CA ILE A 102 16.77 23.40 6.47
C ILE A 102 18.22 23.15 6.89
N ASP A 103 19.01 24.20 7.15
CA ASP A 103 20.38 24.02 7.62
C ASP A 103 20.42 23.56 9.09
N ASP A 104 19.54 24.10 9.92
CA ASP A 104 19.49 23.79 11.35
C ASP A 104 19.18 22.31 11.59
N VAL A 105 18.15 21.75 10.95
CA VAL A 105 17.76 20.33 11.11
C VAL A 105 18.93 19.39 10.81
N TYR A 106 19.62 19.59 9.68
CA TYR A 106 20.82 18.81 9.36
C TYR A 106 21.91 18.95 10.42
N ASN A 107 22.17 20.18 10.88
CA ASN A 107 23.20 20.43 11.89
C ASN A 107 22.85 19.80 13.25
N GLY A 108 21.58 19.84 13.66
CA GLY A 108 21.10 19.20 14.88
C GLY A 108 21.27 17.68 14.84
N THR A 109 20.86 17.06 13.73
CA THR A 109 21.07 15.63 13.50
C THR A 109 22.55 15.26 13.50
N VAL A 110 23.40 16.00 12.78
CA VAL A 110 24.85 15.73 12.75
C VAL A 110 25.49 15.90 14.14
N ALA A 111 25.03 16.88 14.93
CA ALA A 111 25.52 17.06 16.30
C ALA A 111 25.17 15.87 17.21
N LYS A 112 24.03 15.21 16.99
CA LYS A 112 23.57 14.07 17.79
C LYS A 112 24.10 12.71 17.29
N TYR A 113 24.13 12.50 15.98
CA TYR A 113 24.40 11.19 15.36
C TYR A 113 25.73 11.12 14.60
N GLY A 114 26.44 12.23 14.44
CA GLY A 114 27.63 12.32 13.59
C GLY A 114 27.27 12.59 12.12
N SER A 115 28.30 12.80 11.29
CA SER A 115 28.14 13.08 9.85
C SER A 115 28.29 11.86 8.93
N ASP A 116 28.70 10.72 9.50
CA ASP A 116 28.80 9.43 8.81
C ASP A 116 27.76 8.50 9.45
N TRP A 117 26.72 8.18 8.68
CA TRP A 117 25.59 7.38 9.14
C TRP A 117 25.70 5.90 8.74
N THR A 118 26.82 5.49 8.12
CA THR A 118 27.03 4.08 7.72
C THR A 118 27.17 3.11 8.89
N ASN A 119 27.29 3.63 10.12
CA ASN A 119 27.24 2.87 11.35
C ASN A 119 25.82 2.54 11.83
N ASN A 120 24.78 3.15 11.24
CA ASN A 120 23.39 2.81 11.51
C ASN A 120 23.09 1.46 10.82
N PRO A 121 22.59 0.43 11.54
CA PRO A 121 22.28 -0.86 10.93
C PRO A 121 21.11 -0.81 9.94
N PHE A 122 20.28 0.22 9.97
CA PHE A 122 19.11 0.41 9.12
C PHE A 122 19.49 1.11 7.81
N ASN A 123 19.39 0.42 6.67
CA ASN A 123 19.76 1.01 5.38
C ASN A 123 18.72 2.02 4.89
N ASP A 124 17.45 1.84 5.26
CA ASP A 124 16.36 2.79 5.02
C ASP A 124 16.62 4.12 5.74
N ASP A 125 16.95 4.09 7.03
CA ASP A 125 17.36 5.29 7.78
C ASP A 125 18.42 6.11 7.02
N ILE A 126 19.46 5.43 6.53
CA ILE A 126 20.55 6.06 5.75
C ILE A 126 20.01 6.64 4.45
N MET A 127 19.12 5.91 3.76
CA MET A 127 18.59 6.31 2.46
C MET A 127 17.62 7.49 2.54
N TRP A 128 16.77 7.57 3.57
CA TRP A 128 15.91 8.73 3.82
C TRP A 128 16.73 10.01 3.97
N TRP A 129 17.82 9.96 4.74
CA TRP A 129 18.73 11.09 4.88
C TRP A 129 19.54 11.39 3.61
N ALA A 130 19.91 10.38 2.83
CA ALA A 130 20.57 10.58 1.54
C ALA A 130 19.65 11.30 0.54
N MET A 131 18.38 10.91 0.49
CA MET A 131 17.34 11.55 -0.32
C MET A 131 17.10 13.00 0.10
N GLY A 132 16.85 13.25 1.39
CA GLY A 132 16.69 14.59 1.93
C GLY A 132 17.92 15.48 1.67
N SER A 133 19.12 14.92 1.76
CA SER A 133 20.37 15.64 1.44
C SER A 133 20.46 16.01 -0.04
N ALA A 134 20.02 15.15 -0.97
CA ALA A 134 19.98 15.49 -2.39
C ALA A 134 18.99 16.64 -2.66
N ARG A 135 17.83 16.63 -2.00
CA ARG A 135 16.84 17.73 -2.07
C ARG A 135 17.37 19.03 -1.44
N ALA A 136 18.04 18.96 -0.30
CA ALA A 136 18.68 20.10 0.33
C ALA A 136 19.72 20.73 -0.60
N TYR A 137 20.51 19.94 -1.32
CA TYR A 137 21.44 20.49 -2.32
C TYR A 137 20.70 21.25 -3.43
N GLN A 138 19.60 20.71 -3.97
CA GLN A 138 18.81 21.38 -5.00
C GLN A 138 18.28 22.76 -4.55
N ILE A 139 17.93 22.89 -3.27
CA ILE A 139 17.42 24.14 -2.69
C ILE A 139 18.55 25.13 -2.35
N THR A 140 19.65 24.62 -1.80
CA THR A 140 20.67 25.44 -1.14
C THR A 140 21.88 25.72 -2.01
N GLY A 141 22.24 24.80 -2.92
CA GLY A 141 23.51 24.76 -3.62
C GLY A 141 24.73 24.47 -2.74
N ASP A 142 24.55 24.13 -1.46
CA ASP A 142 25.66 23.88 -0.52
C ASP A 142 26.21 22.46 -0.70
N GLN A 143 27.47 22.36 -1.12
CA GLN A 143 28.14 21.13 -1.52
C GLN A 143 28.12 20.04 -0.43
N LYS A 144 28.09 20.41 0.85
CA LYS A 144 28.06 19.42 1.95
C LYS A 144 26.88 18.45 1.84
N TYR A 145 25.74 18.90 1.31
CA TYR A 145 24.54 18.09 1.14
C TYR A 145 24.68 17.11 -0.03
N LEU A 146 25.28 17.54 -1.15
CA LEU A 146 25.54 16.63 -2.27
C LEU A 146 26.58 15.58 -1.90
N ASP A 147 27.60 15.96 -1.14
CA ASP A 147 28.63 15.03 -0.67
C ASP A 147 28.01 13.99 0.28
N ALA A 148 27.16 14.41 1.22
CA ALA A 148 26.42 13.50 2.09
C ALA A 148 25.48 12.57 1.30
N ALA A 149 24.71 13.10 0.35
CA ALA A 149 23.78 12.31 -0.45
C ALA A 149 24.50 11.21 -1.26
N LYS A 150 25.57 11.58 -1.98
CA LYS A 150 26.35 10.63 -2.78
C LYS A 150 27.02 9.57 -1.91
N TYR A 151 27.70 9.99 -0.85
CA TYR A 151 28.44 9.08 0.01
C TYR A 151 27.54 7.96 0.58
N HIS A 152 26.40 8.34 1.15
CA HIS A 152 25.48 7.41 1.77
C HIS A 152 24.72 6.55 0.74
N PHE A 153 24.25 7.14 -0.37
CA PHE A 153 23.63 6.37 -1.45
C PHE A 153 24.60 5.33 -2.03
N ASP A 154 25.81 5.76 -2.41
CA ASP A 154 26.81 4.90 -3.03
C ASP A 154 27.20 3.77 -2.08
N TRP A 155 27.34 4.05 -0.79
CA TRP A 155 27.66 3.02 0.20
C TRP A 155 26.54 1.96 0.30
N VAL A 156 25.28 2.38 0.46
CA VAL A 156 24.14 1.45 0.55
C VAL A 156 23.99 0.65 -0.74
N PHE A 157 23.92 1.32 -1.90
CA PHE A 157 23.67 0.64 -3.18
C PHE A 157 24.80 -0.33 -3.53
N ASN A 158 26.07 0.06 -3.37
CA ASN A 158 27.20 -0.79 -3.75
C ASN A 158 27.48 -1.95 -2.78
N THR A 159 27.00 -1.89 -1.53
CA THR A 159 27.29 -2.93 -0.53
C THR A 159 26.08 -3.76 -0.12
N GLN A 160 24.86 -3.26 -0.32
CA GLN A 160 23.63 -3.89 0.18
C GLN A 160 22.67 -4.35 -0.93
N TRP A 161 22.90 -3.98 -2.19
CA TRP A 161 22.26 -4.65 -3.33
C TRP A 161 22.79 -6.09 -3.46
N ASP A 162 21.89 -7.06 -3.54
CA ASP A 162 22.25 -8.48 -3.63
C ASP A 162 21.37 -9.21 -4.65
N GLU A 163 21.96 -10.07 -5.49
CA GLU A 163 21.23 -10.89 -6.47
C GLU A 163 21.02 -12.33 -6.01
N ASN A 164 21.67 -12.76 -4.92
CA ASN A 164 21.60 -14.15 -4.46
C ASN A 164 20.24 -14.50 -3.83
N PHE A 165 19.61 -13.53 -3.16
CA PHE A 165 18.25 -13.66 -2.63
C PHE A 165 17.27 -12.79 -3.44
N ALA A 166 16.13 -13.38 -3.82
CA ALA A 166 15.06 -12.70 -4.56
C ALA A 166 15.50 -12.04 -5.89
N GLY A 167 16.62 -12.48 -6.48
CA GLY A 167 17.08 -12.05 -7.80
C GLY A 167 17.47 -10.58 -7.92
N GLY A 168 17.72 -9.89 -6.81
CA GLY A 168 18.06 -8.46 -6.77
C GLY A 168 17.58 -7.80 -5.47
N GLY A 169 17.68 -6.48 -5.43
CA GLY A 169 17.14 -5.66 -4.33
C GLY A 169 18.11 -5.43 -3.18
N ILE A 170 17.83 -4.36 -2.44
CA ILE A 170 18.62 -3.87 -1.31
C ILE A 170 18.09 -4.50 -0.01
N TRP A 171 19.00 -5.00 0.83
CA TRP A 171 18.69 -5.47 2.19
C TRP A 171 18.18 -4.34 3.09
N TRP A 172 17.23 -4.65 3.96
CA TRP A 172 16.74 -3.66 4.93
C TRP A 172 17.80 -3.27 5.94
N LEU A 173 18.50 -4.25 6.52
CA LEU A 173 19.59 -4.01 7.46
C LEU A 173 20.95 -4.34 6.83
N ASN A 174 22.00 -3.62 7.20
CA ASN A 174 23.38 -3.98 6.85
C ASN A 174 24.02 -4.94 7.86
N SER A 175 23.42 -5.10 9.05
CA SER A 175 23.88 -6.03 10.08
C SER A 175 23.38 -7.47 9.87
N GLU A 176 22.14 -7.62 9.40
CA GLU A 176 21.44 -8.90 9.23
C GLU A 176 20.70 -8.91 7.88
N HIS A 177 20.87 -9.97 7.09
CA HIS A 177 20.36 -10.04 5.72
C HIS A 177 19.14 -10.96 5.62
N ASP A 178 18.09 -10.72 6.40
CA ASP A 178 16.92 -11.62 6.46
C ASP A 178 15.73 -11.15 5.62
N THR A 179 15.68 -9.85 5.28
CA THR A 179 14.56 -9.28 4.53
C THR A 179 14.95 -8.10 3.64
N LYS A 180 14.26 -7.98 2.49
CA LYS A 180 14.36 -6.86 1.54
C LYS A 180 13.01 -6.14 1.49
N ASN A 181 13.01 -4.82 1.68
CA ASN A 181 11.78 -4.06 1.96
C ASN A 181 11.53 -2.95 0.94
N ALA A 182 10.27 -2.58 0.74
CA ALA A 182 9.85 -1.42 -0.04
C ALA A 182 10.41 -0.11 0.54
N CYS A 183 10.44 0.00 1.88
CA CYS A 183 10.90 1.19 2.62
C CYS A 183 12.39 1.53 2.47
N ILE A 184 13.19 0.68 1.83
CA ILE A 184 14.57 0.99 1.41
C ILE A 184 14.66 1.08 -0.12
N ASN A 185 14.05 0.15 -0.84
CA ASN A 185 14.25 0.05 -2.29
C ASN A 185 13.62 1.22 -3.06
N PHE A 186 12.37 1.59 -2.78
CA PHE A 186 11.75 2.70 -3.51
C PHE A 186 12.31 4.08 -3.13
N PRO A 187 12.63 4.37 -1.85
CA PRO A 187 13.41 5.56 -1.49
C PRO A 187 14.79 5.60 -2.15
N ALA A 188 15.47 4.46 -2.31
CA ALA A 188 16.73 4.41 -3.04
C ALA A 188 16.56 4.76 -4.52
N ALA A 189 15.50 4.25 -5.18
CA ALA A 189 15.20 4.64 -6.55
C ALA A 189 14.90 6.15 -6.67
N GLU A 190 14.17 6.72 -5.71
CA GLU A 190 13.85 8.15 -5.66
C GLU A 190 15.10 9.02 -5.36
N ALA A 191 15.95 8.63 -4.42
CA ALA A 191 17.23 9.27 -4.14
C ALA A 191 18.13 9.30 -5.39
N ALA A 192 18.18 8.19 -6.13
CA ALA A 192 18.90 8.09 -7.39
C ALA A 192 18.34 9.02 -8.48
N VAL A 193 17.02 9.20 -8.54
CA VAL A 193 16.37 10.22 -9.40
C VAL A 193 16.84 11.63 -9.02
N TYR A 194 16.85 11.99 -7.73
CA TYR A 194 17.34 13.30 -7.28
C TYR A 194 18.83 13.50 -7.62
N LEU A 195 19.67 12.49 -7.34
CA LEU A 195 21.10 12.51 -7.64
C LEU A 195 21.37 12.64 -9.14
N TYR A 196 20.65 11.90 -9.99
CA TYR A 196 20.73 12.08 -11.44
C TYR A 196 20.32 13.49 -11.85
N ASN A 197 19.22 14.02 -11.30
CA ASN A 197 18.76 15.37 -11.64
C ASN A 197 19.79 16.45 -11.34
N VAL A 198 20.55 16.28 -10.25
CA VAL A 198 21.61 17.20 -9.83
C VAL A 198 22.91 17.00 -10.62
N THR A 199 23.36 15.76 -10.78
CA THR A 199 24.71 15.46 -11.28
C THR A 199 24.77 15.18 -12.79
N LYS A 200 23.64 14.74 -13.36
CA LYS A 200 23.54 14.16 -14.71
C LYS A 200 24.44 12.94 -14.93
N ASP A 201 24.89 12.30 -13.86
CA ASP A 201 25.71 11.08 -13.94
C ASP A 201 24.81 9.86 -14.24
N GLN A 202 25.09 9.20 -15.36
CA GLN A 202 24.30 8.07 -15.85
C GLN A 202 24.22 6.92 -14.85
N HIS A 203 25.23 6.76 -13.99
CA HIS A 203 25.23 5.75 -12.93
C HIS A 203 23.95 5.78 -12.08
N TYR A 204 23.48 6.96 -11.68
CA TYR A 204 22.30 7.11 -10.85
C TYR A 204 21.00 6.81 -11.61
N LEU A 205 20.92 7.15 -12.90
CA LEU A 205 19.75 6.78 -13.71
C LEU A 205 19.67 5.28 -13.92
N ASP A 206 20.81 4.61 -14.13
CA ASP A 206 20.87 3.17 -14.28
C ASP A 206 20.49 2.46 -12.97
N ALA A 207 20.97 2.96 -11.83
CA ALA A 207 20.58 2.47 -10.50
C ALA A 207 19.07 2.65 -10.25
N ALA A 208 18.51 3.83 -10.52
CA ALA A 208 17.08 4.10 -10.36
C ALA A 208 16.21 3.12 -11.17
N LYS A 209 16.56 2.90 -12.45
CA LYS A 209 15.88 1.94 -13.33
C LYS A 209 16.00 0.50 -12.81
N GLN A 210 17.19 0.10 -12.39
CA GLN A 210 17.44 -1.26 -11.89
C GLN A 210 16.61 -1.55 -10.62
N ILE A 211 16.65 -0.63 -9.65
CA ILE A 211 15.95 -0.77 -8.37
C ILE A 211 14.43 -0.77 -8.59
N PHE A 212 13.91 0.19 -9.36
CA PHE A 212 12.48 0.29 -9.63
C PHE A 212 11.95 -0.94 -10.37
N LYS A 213 12.69 -1.41 -11.38
CA LYS A 213 12.30 -2.57 -12.19
C LYS A 213 12.24 -3.86 -11.36
N TRP A 214 13.24 -4.10 -10.51
CA TRP A 214 13.23 -5.20 -9.55
C TRP A 214 12.08 -5.06 -8.55
N GLY A 215 11.91 -3.87 -7.96
CA GLY A 215 10.86 -3.59 -6.99
C GLY A 215 9.47 -3.80 -7.56
N LYS A 216 9.20 -3.34 -8.80
CA LYS A 216 7.95 -3.63 -9.51
C LYS A 216 7.70 -5.15 -9.61
N THR A 217 8.72 -5.93 -9.90
CA THR A 217 8.58 -7.38 -10.12
C THR A 217 8.40 -8.17 -8.82
N MET A 218 9.14 -7.78 -7.77
CA MET A 218 9.27 -8.57 -6.54
C MET A 218 8.44 -8.02 -5.37
N LEU A 219 8.25 -6.70 -5.32
CA LEU A 219 7.55 -5.98 -4.26
C LEU A 219 6.23 -5.37 -4.74
N THR A 220 5.66 -5.83 -5.85
CA THR A 220 4.29 -5.47 -6.23
C THR A 220 3.55 -6.64 -6.88
N ASP A 221 2.23 -6.51 -7.00
CA ASP A 221 1.37 -7.42 -7.75
C ASP A 221 1.25 -7.07 -9.25
N GLY A 222 2.03 -6.10 -9.74
CA GLY A 222 1.94 -5.57 -11.11
C GLY A 222 0.72 -4.68 -11.39
N ASN A 223 -0.19 -4.56 -10.42
CA ASN A 223 -1.47 -3.86 -10.52
C ASN A 223 -1.59 -2.69 -9.52
N GLY A 224 -0.45 -2.24 -8.98
CA GLY A 224 -0.35 -1.05 -8.14
C GLY A 224 -0.35 -1.31 -6.64
N LYS A 225 -0.52 -2.56 -6.17
CA LYS A 225 -0.33 -2.90 -4.76
C LYS A 225 1.16 -3.11 -4.50
N VAL A 226 1.76 -2.27 -3.65
CA VAL A 226 3.14 -2.39 -3.19
C VAL A 226 3.18 -3.22 -1.91
N PHE A 227 4.01 -4.25 -1.90
CA PHE A 227 4.23 -5.14 -0.76
C PHE A 227 5.25 -4.52 0.19
N ASP A 228 5.11 -4.80 1.49
CA ASP A 228 6.01 -4.28 2.50
C ASP A 228 7.43 -4.82 2.34
N ARG A 229 7.57 -6.16 2.24
CA ARG A 229 8.88 -6.82 2.20
C ARG A 229 8.84 -8.25 1.70
N ILE A 230 10.02 -8.85 1.56
CA ILE A 230 10.22 -10.28 1.31
C ILE A 230 11.16 -10.81 2.39
N GLU A 231 10.73 -11.84 3.12
CA GLU A 231 11.52 -12.53 4.15
C GLU A 231 12.08 -13.84 3.58
N LYS A 232 13.30 -14.24 3.98
CA LYS A 232 13.91 -15.51 3.53
C LYS A 232 13.04 -16.73 3.80
N GLU A 233 12.49 -16.82 5.00
CA GLU A 233 11.75 -17.99 5.46
C GLU A 233 10.26 -17.95 5.05
N LYS A 234 9.64 -16.76 5.07
CA LYS A 234 8.20 -16.61 4.82
C LYS A 234 7.85 -16.20 3.40
N GLY A 235 8.82 -15.74 2.61
CA GLY A 235 8.59 -15.17 1.29
C GLY A 235 7.98 -13.75 1.37
N PRO A 236 7.25 -13.31 0.34
CA PRO A 236 6.66 -11.98 0.30
C PRO A 236 5.62 -11.75 1.40
N ILE A 237 5.65 -10.55 1.99
CA ILE A 237 4.68 -10.05 2.96
C ILE A 237 3.85 -8.96 2.24
N PRO A 238 2.69 -9.32 1.64
CA PRO A 238 1.95 -8.44 0.74
C PRO A 238 1.06 -7.45 1.51
N ASP A 239 1.57 -6.88 2.60
CA ASP A 239 0.92 -5.79 3.32
C ASP A 239 1.25 -4.48 2.60
N ALA A 240 0.25 -3.62 2.37
CA ALA A 240 0.42 -2.36 1.65
C ALA A 240 0.15 -1.19 2.59
N THR A 241 0.97 -0.15 2.50
CA THR A 241 0.97 1.02 3.40
C THR A 241 1.13 2.31 2.63
N HIS A 242 0.71 3.44 3.21
CA HIS A 242 0.75 4.75 2.56
C HIS A 242 2.14 5.14 2.08
N TYR A 243 3.16 5.01 2.91
CA TYR A 243 4.52 5.44 2.57
C TYR A 243 5.20 4.57 1.50
N ASN A 244 4.96 3.25 1.49
CA ASN A 244 5.47 2.36 0.43
C ASN A 244 4.78 2.64 -0.91
N GLN A 245 3.46 2.90 -0.92
CA GLN A 245 2.78 3.39 -2.12
C GLN A 245 3.34 4.75 -2.57
N GLY A 246 3.59 5.65 -1.62
CA GLY A 246 4.13 6.98 -1.86
C GLY A 246 5.46 6.94 -2.62
N THR A 247 6.47 6.28 -2.08
CA THR A 247 7.80 6.26 -2.72
C THR A 247 7.85 5.45 -4.00
N TYR A 248 7.01 4.43 -4.16
CA TYR A 248 6.80 3.78 -5.45
C TYR A 248 6.29 4.77 -6.51
N ILE A 249 5.25 5.55 -6.17
CA ILE A 249 4.68 6.60 -7.04
C ILE A 249 5.74 7.67 -7.35
N GLY A 250 6.49 8.11 -6.33
CA GLY A 250 7.57 9.09 -6.45
C GLY A 250 8.65 8.69 -7.43
N ALA A 251 9.23 7.50 -7.22
CA ALA A 251 10.25 6.94 -8.09
C ALA A 251 9.74 6.75 -9.53
N ALA A 252 8.50 6.26 -9.70
CA ALA A 252 7.88 6.09 -11.00
C ALA A 252 7.72 7.43 -11.76
N VAL A 253 7.15 8.45 -11.10
CA VAL A 253 7.01 9.79 -11.69
C VAL A 253 8.37 10.43 -11.99
N GLY A 254 9.36 10.22 -11.12
CA GLY A 254 10.74 10.65 -11.31
C GLY A 254 11.38 10.06 -12.57
N LEU A 255 11.27 8.75 -12.75
CA LEU A 255 11.76 8.03 -13.94
C LEU A 255 11.01 8.47 -15.21
N TYR A 256 9.69 8.67 -15.13
CA TYR A 256 8.90 9.24 -16.23
C TYR A 256 9.44 10.61 -16.65
N ARG A 257 9.67 11.52 -15.71
CA ARG A 257 10.16 12.88 -15.99
C ARG A 257 11.56 12.89 -16.63
N ILE A 258 12.44 11.97 -16.23
CA ILE A 258 13.80 11.87 -16.79
C ILE A 258 13.79 11.25 -18.18
N THR A 259 13.00 10.19 -18.40
CA THR A 259 13.10 9.35 -19.61
C THR A 259 12.07 9.69 -20.69
N GLY A 260 10.95 10.31 -20.32
CA GLY A 260 9.79 10.50 -21.18
C GLY A 260 8.95 9.23 -21.41
N ASP A 261 9.33 8.09 -20.81
CA ASP A 261 8.63 6.81 -20.97
C ASP A 261 7.36 6.77 -20.12
N THR A 262 6.21 6.81 -20.80
CA THR A 262 4.88 6.85 -20.17
C THR A 262 4.52 5.57 -19.41
N SER A 263 5.25 4.46 -19.59
CA SER A 263 4.99 3.24 -18.83
C SER A 263 5.20 3.44 -17.33
N TYR A 264 6.19 4.24 -16.91
CA TYR A 264 6.36 4.59 -15.50
C TYR A 264 5.21 5.43 -14.95
N LEU A 265 4.68 6.36 -15.76
CA LEU A 265 3.49 7.14 -15.36
C LEU A 265 2.25 6.24 -15.22
N ASP A 266 2.11 5.23 -16.08
CA ASP A 266 1.03 4.24 -15.96
C ASP A 266 1.14 3.44 -14.65
N GLU A 267 2.34 3.07 -14.23
CA GLU A 267 2.55 2.40 -12.93
C GLU A 267 2.21 3.30 -11.74
N ALA A 268 2.59 4.59 -11.80
CA ALA A 268 2.21 5.57 -10.77
C ALA A 268 0.68 5.72 -10.65
N VAL A 269 -0.03 5.73 -11.79
CA VAL A 269 -1.50 5.80 -11.83
C VAL A 269 -2.14 4.54 -11.23
N LYS A 270 -1.63 3.35 -11.54
CA LYS A 270 -2.14 2.10 -10.93
C LYS A 270 -1.97 2.12 -9.41
N ALA A 271 -0.81 2.52 -8.92
CA ALA A 271 -0.53 2.58 -7.48
C ALA A 271 -1.40 3.64 -6.78
N ALA A 272 -1.60 4.82 -7.38
CA ALA A 272 -2.49 5.84 -6.85
C ALA A 272 -3.97 5.38 -6.85
N ALA A 273 -4.41 4.67 -7.89
CA ALA A 273 -5.74 4.07 -7.93
C ALA A 273 -5.92 3.03 -6.82
N PHE A 274 -4.93 2.14 -6.62
CA PHE A 274 -4.94 1.19 -5.51
C PHE A 274 -5.04 1.92 -4.15
N THR A 275 -4.24 2.95 -3.92
CA THR A 275 -4.28 3.73 -2.69
C THR A 275 -5.66 4.35 -2.46
N LYS A 276 -6.21 5.04 -3.49
CA LYS A 276 -7.52 5.69 -3.42
C LYS A 276 -8.66 4.71 -3.15
N ASP A 277 -8.57 3.50 -3.67
CA ASP A 277 -9.68 2.54 -3.60
C ASP A 277 -9.54 1.52 -2.45
N ARG A 278 -8.33 1.30 -1.92
CA ARG A 278 -8.02 0.24 -0.95
C ARG A 278 -7.39 0.71 0.35
N LEU A 279 -6.72 1.85 0.37
CA LEU A 279 -6.07 2.39 1.58
C LEU A 279 -6.83 3.59 2.16
N VAL A 280 -8.16 3.49 2.09
CA VAL A 280 -9.13 4.46 2.58
C VAL A 280 -10.21 3.79 3.44
N ASP A 281 -10.88 4.58 4.26
CA ASP A 281 -12.07 4.15 4.99
C ASP A 281 -13.31 4.11 4.08
N ALA A 282 -14.47 3.77 4.67
CA ALA A 282 -15.73 3.70 3.93
C ALA A 282 -16.20 5.04 3.34
N GLY A 283 -15.67 6.17 3.83
CA GLY A 283 -15.92 7.51 3.32
C GLY A 283 -14.88 7.99 2.30
N GLY A 284 -13.90 7.16 1.93
CA GLY A 284 -12.83 7.55 1.01
C GLY A 284 -11.73 8.40 1.67
N VAL A 285 -11.71 8.48 3.00
CA VAL A 285 -10.66 9.17 3.76
C VAL A 285 -9.46 8.24 3.89
N LEU A 286 -8.24 8.74 3.62
CA LEU A 286 -7.01 7.97 3.81
C LEU A 286 -6.93 7.40 5.24
N ASN A 287 -6.62 6.11 5.33
CA ASN A 287 -6.55 5.40 6.61
C ASN A 287 -5.64 6.08 7.64
N PHE A 288 -5.95 5.86 8.92
CA PHE A 288 -4.98 6.07 9.98
C PHE A 288 -4.24 4.76 10.24
N GLU A 289 -2.96 4.69 9.87
CA GLU A 289 -2.15 3.45 9.94
C GLU A 289 -1.48 3.25 11.32
N GLY A 290 -1.91 3.99 12.35
CA GLY A 290 -1.58 3.69 13.74
C GLY A 290 -2.15 2.32 14.17
N PRO A 291 -1.66 1.73 15.28
CA PRO A 291 -0.83 2.32 16.32
C PRO A 291 0.68 2.22 16.05
N ASN A 292 1.08 1.58 14.95
CA ASN A 292 2.48 1.45 14.59
C ASN A 292 3.10 2.86 14.50
N GLY A 293 4.16 3.06 15.27
CA GLY A 293 4.80 4.37 15.43
C GLY A 293 5.36 4.94 14.12
N ASP A 294 5.78 4.06 13.21
CA ASP A 294 6.35 4.43 11.93
C ASP A 294 5.28 4.71 10.88
N LEU A 295 4.18 3.94 10.87
CA LEU A 295 3.12 4.06 9.88
C LEU A 295 2.14 5.22 10.15
N LYS A 296 1.92 5.62 11.41
CA LYS A 296 0.92 6.63 11.79
C LYS A 296 1.10 8.02 11.14
N GLY A 297 2.31 8.34 10.67
CA GLY A 297 2.61 9.55 9.89
C GLY A 297 2.92 9.29 8.41
N GLY A 298 2.78 8.04 7.93
CA GLY A 298 3.10 7.64 6.55
C GLY A 298 2.34 8.37 5.46
N LYS A 299 1.18 8.97 5.79
CA LYS A 299 0.47 9.91 4.91
C LYS A 299 1.36 11.06 4.44
N THR A 300 2.30 11.54 5.27
CA THR A 300 3.24 12.61 4.91
C THR A 300 4.02 12.25 3.64
N ILE A 301 4.64 11.06 3.61
CA ILE A 301 5.40 10.58 2.44
C ILE A 301 4.48 10.33 1.25
N LEU A 302 3.29 9.78 1.50
CA LEU A 302 2.30 9.54 0.44
C LEU A 302 1.91 10.85 -0.27
N LEU A 303 1.52 11.87 0.49
CA LEU A 303 0.98 13.12 -0.06
C LEU A 303 2.03 13.91 -0.84
N ARG A 304 3.29 13.92 -0.36
CA ARG A 304 4.43 14.47 -1.09
C ARG A 304 4.50 13.88 -2.50
N ASN A 305 4.46 12.56 -2.59
CA ASN A 305 4.59 11.83 -3.85
C ASN A 305 3.33 11.87 -4.73
N LEU A 306 2.14 11.87 -4.12
CA LEU A 306 0.89 12.12 -4.83
C LEU A 306 0.88 13.51 -5.49
N SER A 307 1.55 14.51 -4.89
CA SER A 307 1.71 15.83 -5.52
C SER A 307 2.55 15.78 -6.80
N PHE A 308 3.57 14.91 -6.86
CA PHE A 308 4.38 14.75 -8.06
C PHE A 308 3.54 14.13 -9.19
N LEU A 309 2.72 13.13 -8.86
CA LEU A 309 1.77 12.55 -9.80
C LEU A 309 0.72 13.57 -10.24
N GLN A 310 0.14 14.35 -9.31
CA GLN A 310 -0.82 15.41 -9.63
C GLN A 310 -0.27 16.36 -10.69
N LYS A 311 0.96 16.88 -10.47
CA LYS A 311 1.63 17.77 -11.42
C LYS A 311 1.89 17.09 -12.76
N ALA A 312 2.32 15.83 -12.77
CA ALA A 312 2.56 15.09 -14.00
C ALA A 312 1.26 14.86 -14.81
N LEU A 313 0.13 14.58 -14.14
CA LEU A 313 -1.17 14.40 -14.79
C LEU A 313 -1.74 15.71 -15.35
N ASP A 314 -1.58 16.83 -14.63
CA ASP A 314 -1.99 18.17 -15.07
C ASP A 314 -1.30 18.59 -16.40
N GLU A 315 -0.10 18.05 -16.67
CA GLU A 315 0.67 18.29 -17.89
C GLU A 315 0.23 17.40 -19.08
N ARG A 316 -0.66 16.41 -18.86
CA ARG A 316 -1.12 15.46 -19.89
C ARG A 316 -2.47 15.85 -20.50
N THR A 317 -2.66 15.45 -21.76
CA THR A 317 -3.91 15.73 -22.51
C THR A 317 -4.64 14.48 -22.96
N GLU A 318 -4.03 13.30 -22.82
CA GLU A 318 -4.63 12.02 -23.14
C GLU A 318 -5.82 11.71 -22.23
N SER A 319 -6.90 11.17 -22.81
CA SER A 319 -8.15 10.92 -22.08
C SER A 319 -7.97 10.06 -20.84
N LYS A 320 -7.16 8.99 -20.92
CA LYS A 320 -6.91 8.10 -19.76
C LYS A 320 -6.34 8.83 -18.54
N TYR A 321 -5.45 9.80 -18.75
CA TYR A 321 -4.83 10.57 -17.67
C TYR A 321 -5.73 11.70 -17.20
N LYS A 322 -6.47 12.33 -18.12
CA LYS A 322 -7.42 13.39 -17.78
C LYS A 322 -8.58 12.89 -16.92
N ASP A 323 -9.17 11.75 -17.27
CA ASP A 323 -10.32 11.19 -16.57
C ASP A 323 -9.95 10.71 -15.16
N PHE A 324 -8.78 10.08 -15.02
CA PHE A 324 -8.23 9.71 -13.72
C PHE A 324 -7.81 10.95 -12.93
N GLY A 325 -7.09 11.88 -13.56
CA GLY A 325 -6.61 13.12 -12.92
C GLY A 325 -7.73 13.94 -12.29
N ALA A 326 -8.88 14.09 -12.96
CA ALA A 326 -10.03 14.80 -12.39
C ALA A 326 -10.60 14.11 -11.13
N GLN A 327 -10.69 12.78 -11.12
CA GLN A 327 -11.17 12.02 -9.95
C GLN A 327 -10.14 12.01 -8.82
N PHE A 328 -8.87 11.91 -9.19
CA PHE A 328 -7.74 11.94 -8.27
C PHE A 328 -7.63 13.28 -7.56
N ASP A 329 -7.69 14.39 -8.32
CA ASP A 329 -7.70 15.76 -7.80
C ASP A 329 -8.82 15.98 -6.78
N ALA A 330 -10.06 15.62 -7.15
CA ALA A 330 -11.20 15.75 -6.24
C ALA A 330 -10.99 14.95 -4.93
N TRP A 331 -10.42 13.75 -5.02
CA TRP A 331 -10.19 12.88 -3.87
C TRP A 331 -9.06 13.38 -2.95
N VAL A 332 -7.91 13.80 -3.50
CA VAL A 332 -6.81 14.32 -2.67
C VAL A 332 -7.18 15.66 -2.02
N SER A 333 -7.92 16.52 -2.72
CA SER A 333 -8.42 17.79 -2.17
C SER A 333 -9.46 17.55 -1.07
N PHE A 334 -10.41 16.63 -1.27
CA PHE A 334 -11.36 16.21 -0.23
C PHE A 334 -10.65 15.77 1.06
N ASN A 335 -9.61 14.96 0.94
CA ASN A 335 -8.84 14.48 2.09
C ASN A 335 -8.13 15.62 2.84
N ALA A 336 -7.45 16.51 2.10
CA ALA A 336 -6.74 17.65 2.67
C ALA A 336 -7.70 18.63 3.37
N GLU A 337 -8.84 18.93 2.74
CA GLU A 337 -9.87 19.78 3.32
C GLU A 337 -10.46 19.18 4.59
N LEU A 338 -10.87 17.91 4.54
CA LEU A 338 -11.43 17.23 5.70
C LEU A 338 -10.47 17.28 6.88
N ALA A 339 -9.19 16.92 6.65
CA ALA A 339 -8.14 17.01 7.66
C ALA A 339 -8.04 18.42 8.26
N TRP A 340 -8.05 19.47 7.42
CA TRP A 340 -7.94 20.85 7.89
C TRP A 340 -9.17 21.35 8.65
N THR A 341 -10.36 20.85 8.33
CA THR A 341 -11.57 21.14 9.14
C THR A 341 -11.51 20.53 10.53
N HIS A 342 -10.72 19.48 10.71
CA HIS A 342 -10.50 18.80 12.00
C HIS A 342 -9.29 19.36 12.78
N ARG A 343 -8.73 20.51 12.41
CA ARG A 343 -7.67 21.15 13.19
C ARG A 343 -8.15 21.57 14.58
N SER A 344 -7.25 21.52 15.55
CA SER A 344 -7.46 22.05 16.89
C SER A 344 -7.54 23.57 16.91
N THR A 345 -7.88 24.16 18.06
CA THR A 345 -7.82 25.62 18.26
C THR A 345 -6.43 26.22 18.09
N GLU A 346 -5.39 25.37 18.12
CA GLU A 346 -3.99 25.74 17.91
C GLU A 346 -3.50 25.39 16.50
N ASN A 347 -4.42 25.06 15.58
CA ASN A 347 -4.17 24.70 14.18
C ASN A 347 -3.30 23.44 14.00
N ILE A 348 -3.36 22.50 14.94
CA ILE A 348 -2.75 21.16 14.80
C ILE A 348 -3.81 20.16 14.38
N VAL A 349 -3.50 19.32 13.41
CA VAL A 349 -4.37 18.23 12.94
C VAL A 349 -3.71 16.91 13.35
N ASP A 350 -4.45 16.03 14.02
CA ASP A 350 -3.98 14.67 14.31
C ASP A 350 -3.99 13.80 13.03
N GLY A 351 -3.17 12.75 12.97
CA GLY A 351 -3.10 11.89 11.79
C GLY A 351 -4.37 11.07 11.53
N ASN A 352 -5.30 10.97 12.48
CA ASN A 352 -6.64 10.41 12.25
C ASN A 352 -7.57 11.43 11.56
N TRP A 353 -7.40 11.64 10.25
CA TRP A 353 -8.14 12.65 9.49
C TRP A 353 -9.67 12.46 9.46
N ALA A 354 -10.18 11.28 9.78
CA ALA A 354 -11.63 11.04 9.90
C ALA A 354 -12.24 11.71 11.15
N GLY A 355 -11.41 12.09 12.13
CA GLY A 355 -11.82 12.69 13.38
C GLY A 355 -11.00 13.92 13.76
N GLN A 356 -11.56 14.70 14.68
CA GLN A 356 -10.90 15.83 15.31
C GLN A 356 -10.55 15.49 16.76
N LEU A 357 -9.26 15.45 17.08
CA LEU A 357 -8.82 15.52 18.46
C LEU A 357 -8.85 17.00 18.89
N LEU A 358 -9.60 17.34 19.94
CA LEU A 358 -9.71 18.73 20.41
C LEU A 358 -8.55 19.12 21.34
N SER A 359 -8.14 18.19 22.19
CA SER A 359 -7.04 18.37 23.14
C SER A 359 -6.51 17.01 23.60
N GLY A 360 -5.23 16.96 23.96
CA GLY A 360 -4.55 15.75 24.37
C GLY A 360 -3.08 15.80 23.97
N LYS A 361 -2.47 14.63 23.84
CA LYS A 361 -1.11 14.48 23.34
C LYS A 361 -1.13 14.47 21.82
N TYR A 362 -0.49 15.46 21.18
CA TYR A 362 -0.24 15.44 19.73
C TYR A 362 1.18 14.96 19.46
N GLU A 363 1.37 14.25 18.36
CA GLU A 363 2.65 13.70 17.93
C GLU A 363 3.09 14.36 16.63
N SER A 364 4.38 14.73 16.54
CA SER A 364 4.89 15.46 15.38
C SER A 364 4.76 14.65 14.09
N TRP A 365 5.08 13.36 14.12
CA TRP A 365 4.98 12.51 12.94
C TRP A 365 3.56 12.34 12.42
N SER A 366 2.61 12.07 13.32
CA SER A 366 1.20 11.92 12.97
C SER A 366 0.61 13.23 12.44
N SER A 367 1.01 14.37 13.01
CA SER A 367 0.50 15.69 12.65
C SER A 367 1.12 16.28 11.37
N ALA A 368 2.27 15.77 10.94
CA ALA A 368 3.01 16.27 9.76
C ALA A 368 2.22 16.13 8.46
N ALA A 369 1.40 15.09 8.33
CA ALA A 369 0.68 14.79 7.09
C ALA A 369 -0.24 15.93 6.64
N ALA A 370 -0.93 16.62 7.57
CA ALA A 370 -1.81 17.73 7.21
C ALA A 370 -1.02 18.97 6.79
N VAL A 371 0.15 19.20 7.41
CA VAL A 371 1.06 20.28 7.00
C VAL A 371 1.57 20.01 5.58
N GLU A 372 2.00 18.78 5.31
CA GLU A 372 2.45 18.36 3.99
C GLU A 372 1.35 18.56 2.94
N ALA A 373 0.14 18.03 3.19
CA ALA A 373 -1.01 18.14 2.27
C ALA A 373 -1.24 19.58 1.80
N LEU A 374 -1.28 20.53 2.74
CA LEU A 374 -1.57 21.94 2.48
C LEU A 374 -0.42 22.68 1.77
N ASN A 375 0.79 22.14 1.80
CA ASN A 375 1.95 22.74 1.13
C ASN A 375 2.24 22.13 -0.24
N VAL A 376 1.80 20.89 -0.52
CA VAL A 376 2.14 20.20 -1.78
C VAL A 376 0.96 20.01 -2.74
N LEU A 377 -0.27 19.87 -2.23
CA LEU A 377 -1.44 19.60 -3.05
C LEU A 377 -2.06 20.89 -3.60
N LYS A 378 -2.64 20.78 -4.79
CA LYS A 378 -3.43 21.84 -5.42
C LYS A 378 -4.78 21.99 -4.69
N PRO A 379 -5.14 23.21 -4.24
CA PRO A 379 -6.46 23.43 -3.66
C PRO A 379 -7.59 23.35 -4.69
N GLN A 380 -8.71 22.73 -4.31
CA GLN A 380 -9.95 22.66 -5.08
C GLN A 380 -11.12 22.54 -4.12
N ASP A 381 -12.24 23.19 -4.39
CA ASP A 381 -13.43 23.10 -3.53
C ASP A 381 -13.90 21.64 -3.42
N ALA A 382 -14.05 21.12 -2.20
CA ALA A 382 -14.64 19.81 -1.95
C ALA A 382 -15.90 19.89 -1.06
N GLU A 383 -16.83 18.97 -1.30
CA GLU A 383 -18.03 18.82 -0.49
C GLU A 383 -17.75 17.82 0.65
N ILE A 384 -17.64 18.33 1.88
CA ILE A 384 -17.43 17.48 3.06
C ILE A 384 -18.73 16.82 3.45
N HIS A 385 -18.73 15.48 3.43
CA HIS A 385 -19.85 14.67 3.89
C HIS A 385 -19.33 13.57 4.83
N TYR A 386 -19.91 13.47 6.02
CA TYR A 386 -19.64 12.34 6.90
C TYR A 386 -20.49 11.15 6.46
N PRO A 387 -19.89 9.97 6.26
CA PRO A 387 -20.65 8.79 5.89
C PRO A 387 -21.68 8.46 6.98
N GLU A 388 -22.85 8.03 6.54
CA GLU A 388 -23.89 7.51 7.43
C GLU A 388 -23.36 6.26 8.14
N LYS A 389 -23.56 6.18 9.46
CA LYS A 389 -23.16 5.03 10.28
C LYS A 389 -24.39 4.20 10.63
N ASP A 390 -24.27 2.88 10.41
CA ASP A 390 -25.22 1.90 10.91
C ASP A 390 -24.98 1.67 12.42
N PRO A 391 -25.92 2.03 13.31
CA PRO A 391 -25.77 1.81 14.75
C PRO A 391 -25.84 0.35 15.16
N TYR A 392 -26.35 -0.55 14.31
CA TYR A 392 -26.52 -1.97 14.65
C TYR A 392 -25.32 -2.82 14.24
N GLY A 393 -24.49 -2.32 13.32
CA GLY A 393 -23.15 -2.83 13.05
C GLY A 393 -22.14 -2.42 14.13
N LYS A 394 -20.95 -3.03 14.12
CA LYS A 394 -19.84 -2.59 14.97
C LYS A 394 -19.39 -1.20 14.54
N ILE A 395 -19.41 -0.25 15.47
CA ILE A 395 -18.77 1.05 15.31
C ILE A 395 -17.46 0.99 16.10
N GLU A 396 -16.35 0.95 15.36
CA GLU A 396 -15.00 1.05 15.93
C GLU A 396 -14.86 2.38 16.70
N ALA A 397 -14.38 2.31 17.93
CA ALA A 397 -14.36 3.47 18.82
C ALA A 397 -13.34 4.52 18.35
N GLU A 398 -12.26 4.08 17.69
CA GLU A 398 -11.28 4.94 17.03
C GLU A 398 -11.84 5.75 15.85
N ARG A 399 -13.02 5.37 15.31
CA ARG A 399 -13.71 6.10 14.23
C ARG A 399 -14.60 7.24 14.74
N TYR A 400 -14.17 7.86 15.84
CA TYR A 400 -14.80 9.07 16.34
C TYR A 400 -14.62 10.21 15.33
N ASN A 401 -15.60 11.11 15.26
CA ASN A 401 -15.51 12.34 14.47
C ASN A 401 -15.03 13.53 15.31
N ILE A 402 -15.32 13.55 16.62
CA ILE A 402 -14.81 14.57 17.56
C ILE A 402 -14.44 13.87 18.87
N GLY A 403 -13.24 14.13 19.39
CA GLY A 403 -12.71 13.45 20.57
C GLY A 403 -11.96 14.39 21.51
N GLN A 404 -11.98 14.07 22.81
CA GLN A 404 -11.25 14.82 23.83
C GLN A 404 -10.60 13.91 24.87
N GLY A 405 -9.29 14.12 25.11
CA GLY A 405 -8.58 13.67 26.32
C GLY A 405 -8.10 12.22 26.34
N PHE A 406 -8.42 11.42 25.33
CA PHE A 406 -7.92 10.05 25.17
C PHE A 406 -6.80 9.96 24.13
N ILE A 407 -6.18 8.79 24.02
CA ILE A 407 -5.22 8.45 22.96
C ILE A 407 -5.77 7.30 22.11
N LEU A 408 -5.23 7.17 20.89
CA LEU A 408 -5.39 5.97 20.08
C LEU A 408 -4.21 5.05 20.33
N GLU A 409 -4.49 3.81 20.70
CA GLU A 409 -3.47 2.78 20.92
C GLU A 409 -3.91 1.44 20.33
N GLY A 410 -2.98 0.51 20.21
CA GLY A 410 -3.27 -0.82 19.68
C GLY A 410 -4.20 -1.61 20.58
N ALA A 411 -5.18 -2.26 19.97
CA ALA A 411 -6.04 -3.22 20.66
C ALA A 411 -5.49 -4.64 20.49
N LEU A 412 -5.61 -5.47 21.53
CA LEU A 412 -5.34 -6.92 21.38
C LEU A 412 -6.37 -7.57 20.43
N GLU A 413 -7.61 -7.05 20.43
CA GLU A 413 -8.70 -7.50 19.57
C GLU A 413 -9.00 -6.41 18.53
N GLY A 414 -8.50 -6.54 17.30
CA GLY A 414 -8.77 -5.56 16.23
C GLY A 414 -7.58 -4.64 15.97
N THR A 415 -7.86 -3.42 15.48
CA THR A 415 -6.84 -2.46 15.04
C THR A 415 -6.44 -1.50 16.13
N LEU A 416 -7.37 -0.67 16.57
CA LEU A 416 -7.15 0.43 17.50
C LEU A 416 -8.22 0.42 18.58
N GLN A 417 -7.99 1.22 19.60
CA GLN A 417 -8.96 1.50 20.64
C GLN A 417 -8.78 2.92 21.18
N LEU A 418 -9.81 3.41 21.87
CA LEU A 418 -9.66 4.57 22.74
C LEU A 418 -9.00 4.11 24.05
N GLY A 419 -7.78 4.57 24.28
CA GLY A 419 -7.00 4.31 25.50
C GLY A 419 -6.82 5.57 26.35
N GLY A 420 -6.37 5.39 27.59
CA GLY A 420 -6.13 6.52 28.51
C GLY A 420 -7.39 7.32 28.85
N ILE A 421 -8.57 6.70 28.79
CA ILE A 421 -9.84 7.35 29.06
C ILE A 421 -9.92 7.75 30.54
N GLU A 422 -10.12 9.04 30.79
CA GLU A 422 -10.39 9.63 32.09
C GLU A 422 -11.80 10.24 32.15
N ALA A 423 -12.27 10.53 33.36
CA ALA A 423 -13.57 11.17 33.54
C ALA A 423 -13.58 12.60 32.97
N GLY A 424 -14.60 12.92 32.16
CA GLY A 424 -14.73 14.19 31.43
C GLY A 424 -14.24 14.11 29.99
N ASN A 425 -13.61 13.00 29.58
CA ASN A 425 -13.33 12.72 28.18
C ASN A 425 -14.64 12.36 27.44
N PHE A 426 -14.66 12.54 26.12
CA PHE A 426 -15.79 12.12 25.29
C PHE A 426 -15.37 11.82 23.86
N ALA A 427 -16.09 10.92 23.20
CA ALA A 427 -16.01 10.63 21.77
C ALA A 427 -17.38 10.81 21.12
N ALA A 428 -17.44 11.55 20.01
CA ALA A 428 -18.67 11.81 19.27
C ALA A 428 -18.62 11.18 17.88
N TYR A 429 -19.72 10.57 17.48
CA TYR A 429 -19.91 9.87 16.21
C TYR A 429 -21.06 10.52 15.46
N LYS A 430 -20.74 11.14 14.32
CA LYS A 430 -21.73 11.89 13.55
C LYS A 430 -22.53 10.99 12.62
N ASN A 431 -23.74 11.43 12.28
CA ASN A 431 -24.59 10.84 11.24
C ASN A 431 -24.94 9.35 11.49
N VAL A 432 -25.35 9.01 12.72
CA VAL A 432 -25.74 7.65 13.11
C VAL A 432 -27.24 7.46 12.87
N ASN A 433 -27.61 6.53 11.97
CA ASN A 433 -28.99 6.35 11.53
C ASN A 433 -29.68 5.15 12.21
N PHE A 434 -30.51 5.42 13.20
CA PHE A 434 -31.27 4.41 13.95
C PHE A 434 -32.51 3.89 13.23
N GLY A 435 -32.91 4.49 12.11
CA GLY A 435 -34.13 4.14 11.38
C GLY A 435 -35.39 4.25 12.25
N THR A 436 -36.44 3.51 11.89
CA THR A 436 -37.75 3.58 12.56
C THR A 436 -37.97 2.54 13.66
N THR A 437 -37.24 1.41 13.62
CA THR A 437 -37.33 0.36 14.65
C THR A 437 -36.74 0.83 15.96
N GLY A 438 -35.64 1.57 15.85
CA GLY A 438 -34.93 2.24 16.93
C GLY A 438 -34.14 1.34 17.87
N ALA A 439 -33.12 1.94 18.51
CA ALA A 439 -32.26 1.28 19.48
C ALA A 439 -32.86 1.31 20.88
N LYS A 440 -32.74 0.18 21.60
CA LYS A 440 -33.18 -0.02 22.99
C LYS A 440 -32.07 -0.46 23.93
N GLY A 441 -30.95 -0.91 23.39
CA GLY A 441 -29.78 -1.30 24.17
C GLY A 441 -28.48 -0.82 23.53
N LEU A 442 -27.42 -0.86 24.33
CA LEU A 442 -26.04 -0.58 23.92
C LEU A 442 -25.16 -1.73 24.38
N ILE A 443 -24.25 -2.13 23.50
CA ILE A 443 -23.14 -3.04 23.78
C ILE A 443 -21.85 -2.25 23.54
N ALA A 444 -20.91 -2.32 24.46
CA ALA A 444 -19.58 -1.75 24.34
C ALA A 444 -18.52 -2.81 24.67
N ARG A 445 -17.63 -3.10 23.72
CA ARG A 445 -16.47 -3.96 23.91
C ARG A 445 -15.38 -3.16 24.61
N ALA A 446 -15.19 -3.43 25.90
CA ALA A 446 -14.27 -2.64 26.73
C ALA A 446 -13.44 -3.53 27.67
N ALA A 447 -12.26 -3.02 28.05
CA ALA A 447 -11.34 -3.66 28.99
C ALA A 447 -10.91 -2.67 30.08
N SER A 448 -10.82 -3.11 31.32
CA SER A 448 -10.40 -2.25 32.43
C SER A 448 -9.49 -2.99 33.40
N GLY A 449 -8.30 -2.42 33.63
CA GLY A 449 -7.39 -2.85 34.68
C GLY A 449 -7.74 -2.30 36.07
N THR A 450 -8.76 -1.44 36.17
CA THR A 450 -9.20 -0.77 37.40
C THR A 450 -10.63 -1.21 37.76
N GLY A 451 -11.35 -0.44 38.58
CA GLY A 451 -12.77 -0.67 38.87
C GLY A 451 -13.72 -0.31 37.72
N GLY A 452 -13.21 0.26 36.62
CA GLY A 452 -14.01 0.64 35.46
C GLY A 452 -14.60 2.04 35.54
N GLY A 453 -15.70 2.27 34.82
CA GLY A 453 -16.35 3.58 34.71
C GLY A 453 -17.71 3.49 34.02
N ASN A 454 -18.26 4.62 33.59
CA ASN A 454 -19.50 4.65 32.83
C ASN A 454 -19.32 5.32 31.46
N ILE A 455 -20.12 4.85 30.50
CA ILE A 455 -20.37 5.49 29.21
C ILE A 455 -21.80 6.05 29.27
N GLU A 456 -21.93 7.37 29.28
CA GLU A 456 -23.20 8.05 29.08
C GLU A 456 -23.43 8.31 27.59
N VAL A 457 -24.63 7.98 27.10
CA VAL A 457 -25.03 8.20 25.69
C VAL A 457 -25.85 9.47 25.62
N HIS A 458 -25.32 10.50 24.98
CA HIS A 458 -26.00 11.76 24.71
C HIS A 458 -26.29 11.92 23.22
N LEU A 459 -27.41 12.57 22.88
CA LEU A 459 -27.83 12.81 21.51
C LEU A 459 -27.61 14.27 21.09
N ASP A 460 -27.10 14.47 19.89
CA ASP A 460 -26.93 15.73 19.15
C ASP A 460 -25.96 16.76 19.75
N SER A 461 -25.56 16.62 21.02
CA SER A 461 -24.49 17.41 21.65
C SER A 461 -23.96 16.75 22.93
N ILE A 462 -22.81 17.19 23.43
CA ILE A 462 -22.21 16.68 24.68
C ILE A 462 -23.12 16.86 25.91
N ASP A 463 -23.92 17.93 25.93
CA ASP A 463 -24.91 18.24 26.98
C ASP A 463 -26.36 17.93 26.51
N GLY A 464 -26.50 17.15 25.43
CA GLY A 464 -27.79 16.81 24.85
C GLY A 464 -28.58 15.81 25.70
N PRO A 465 -29.80 15.42 25.26
CA PRO A 465 -30.62 14.46 25.98
C PRO A 465 -29.87 13.15 26.22
N LYS A 466 -29.82 12.71 27.49
CA LYS A 466 -29.20 11.44 27.85
C LYS A 466 -30.15 10.27 27.56
N ALA A 467 -29.71 9.35 26.71
CA ALA A 467 -30.47 8.19 26.28
C ALA A 467 -30.13 6.91 27.08
N GLY A 468 -29.01 6.89 27.78
CA GLY A 468 -28.61 5.73 28.58
C GLY A 468 -27.28 5.91 29.30
N THR A 469 -27.05 5.03 30.27
CA THR A 469 -25.75 4.87 30.93
C THR A 469 -25.39 3.39 30.92
N LEU A 470 -24.19 3.07 30.42
CA LEU A 470 -23.60 1.74 30.41
C LEU A 470 -22.44 1.71 31.40
N ASN A 471 -22.45 0.73 32.31
CA ASN A 471 -21.36 0.54 33.26
C ASN A 471 -20.35 -0.46 32.68
N VAL A 472 -19.08 -0.04 32.62
CA VAL A 472 -17.97 -0.93 32.31
C VAL A 472 -17.34 -1.31 33.64
N GLU A 473 -17.39 -2.59 33.99
CA GLU A 473 -16.77 -3.12 35.20
C GLU A 473 -15.26 -3.35 35.01
N GLY A 474 -14.53 -3.53 36.12
CA GLY A 474 -13.17 -4.04 36.08
C GLY A 474 -13.11 -5.42 35.43
N THR A 475 -12.30 -5.55 34.39
CA THR A 475 -12.14 -6.81 33.64
C THR A 475 -10.89 -7.59 34.05
N GLY A 476 -10.08 -7.05 34.96
CA GLY A 476 -8.85 -7.69 35.43
C GLY A 476 -7.63 -7.42 34.56
N GLY A 477 -7.74 -6.56 33.54
CA GLY A 477 -6.60 -6.10 32.74
C GLY A 477 -7.01 -5.24 31.55
N TRP A 478 -6.10 -4.37 31.10
CA TRP A 478 -6.32 -3.43 29.99
C TRP A 478 -6.55 -4.08 28.61
N ASN A 479 -6.26 -5.37 28.49
CA ASN A 479 -6.45 -6.16 27.27
C ASN A 479 -7.43 -7.33 27.45
N ASN A 480 -8.16 -7.38 28.58
CA ASN A 480 -9.19 -8.39 28.81
C ASN A 480 -10.55 -7.81 28.45
N TYR A 481 -10.97 -7.94 27.18
CA TYR A 481 -12.22 -7.33 26.73
C TYR A 481 -13.43 -8.19 27.06
N ILE A 482 -14.48 -7.51 27.49
CA ILE A 482 -15.83 -8.07 27.64
C ILE A 482 -16.83 -7.18 26.93
N ASP A 483 -18.00 -7.73 26.60
CA ASP A 483 -19.13 -6.92 26.15
C ASP A 483 -19.84 -6.41 27.40
N ALA A 484 -19.61 -5.14 27.72
CA ALA A 484 -20.42 -4.42 28.68
C ALA A 484 -21.74 -4.04 27.99
N VAL A 485 -22.86 -4.23 28.69
CA VAL A 485 -24.20 -4.13 28.08
C VAL A 485 -25.17 -3.38 28.97
N THR A 486 -26.08 -2.62 28.37
CA THR A 486 -27.16 -1.94 29.08
C THR A 486 -28.43 -1.83 28.25
N VAL A 487 -29.56 -1.68 28.93
CA VAL A 487 -30.82 -1.20 28.33
C VAL A 487 -30.86 0.31 28.46
N LEU A 488 -31.17 0.99 27.36
CA LEU A 488 -31.23 2.45 27.29
C LEU A 488 -32.36 3.00 28.16
N LYS A 489 -32.02 3.95 29.03
CA LYS A 489 -32.92 4.59 29.99
C LYS A 489 -32.58 6.06 30.15
N ASP A 490 -33.60 6.90 30.31
CA ASP A 490 -33.42 8.31 30.64
C ASP A 490 -32.91 8.51 32.09
N ASP A 491 -32.64 9.76 32.46
CA ASP A 491 -32.21 10.13 33.83
C ASP A 491 -33.22 9.75 34.93
N GLN A 492 -34.48 9.51 34.57
CA GLN A 492 -35.53 9.09 35.48
C GLN A 492 -35.68 7.56 35.55
N GLY A 493 -34.89 6.82 34.78
CA GLY A 493 -34.89 5.36 34.72
C GLY A 493 -35.97 4.77 33.79
N ASN A 494 -36.66 5.58 32.99
CA ASN A 494 -37.64 5.08 32.04
C ASN A 494 -36.95 4.53 30.77
N PRO A 495 -37.43 3.43 30.17
CA PRO A 495 -36.87 2.91 28.92
C PRO A 495 -36.92 3.93 27.77
N VAL A 496 -35.85 4.03 27.00
CA VAL A 496 -35.71 4.91 25.83
C VAL A 496 -35.66 4.07 24.54
N THR A 497 -36.24 4.59 23.45
CA THR A 497 -36.03 4.07 22.10
C THR A 497 -35.54 5.20 21.20
N ILE A 498 -34.31 5.08 20.68
CA ILE A 498 -33.69 6.10 19.81
C ILE A 498 -34.07 5.79 18.37
N THR A 499 -34.63 6.75 17.62
CA THR A 499 -35.05 6.59 16.21
C THR A 499 -34.57 7.75 15.37
N GLY A 500 -34.43 7.57 14.05
CA GLY A 500 -33.96 8.61 13.14
C GLY A 500 -32.44 8.77 13.17
N THR A 501 -31.94 9.87 12.60
CA THR A 501 -30.50 10.15 12.50
C THR A 501 -30.07 11.13 13.58
N HIS A 502 -29.01 10.80 14.31
CA HIS A 502 -28.46 11.60 15.40
C HIS A 502 -26.93 11.63 15.36
N ASP A 503 -26.35 12.67 15.95
CA ASP A 503 -24.96 12.61 16.38
C ASP A 503 -24.92 11.99 17.79
N VAL A 504 -24.09 10.96 17.98
CA VAL A 504 -24.02 10.20 19.24
C VAL A 504 -22.77 10.62 20.00
N TYR A 505 -22.93 11.10 21.22
CA TYR A 505 -21.85 11.46 22.13
C TYR A 505 -21.72 10.40 23.22
N LEU A 506 -20.56 9.76 23.30
CA LEU A 506 -20.16 8.89 24.40
C LEU A 506 -19.37 9.73 25.41
N VAL A 507 -19.98 10.04 26.55
CA VAL A 507 -19.37 10.84 27.62
C VAL A 507 -18.90 9.91 28.73
N PHE A 508 -17.61 10.00 29.08
CA PHE A 508 -16.98 9.09 30.02
C PHE A 508 -17.00 9.68 31.44
N THR A 509 -17.61 8.96 32.39
CA THR A 509 -17.76 9.43 33.78
C THR A 509 -17.24 8.42 34.78
N LYS A 510 -16.73 8.92 35.91
CA LYS A 510 -16.09 8.09 36.93
C LYS A 510 -17.10 7.27 37.74
N THR A 511 -16.67 6.08 38.14
CA THR A 511 -17.21 5.38 39.30
C THR A 511 -16.29 5.54 40.51
N ASN A 512 -14.97 5.26 40.39
CA ASN A 512 -13.98 5.44 41.48
C ASN A 512 -12.51 5.71 41.08
N ASP A 513 -12.09 5.46 39.83
CA ASP A 513 -10.68 5.52 39.40
C ASP A 513 -10.37 6.69 38.45
N GLN A 514 -9.07 7.03 38.29
CA GLN A 514 -8.62 8.04 37.32
C GLN A 514 -8.73 7.53 35.87
N TYR A 515 -8.14 6.37 35.60
CA TYR A 515 -8.23 5.68 34.32
C TYR A 515 -9.38 4.68 34.36
N LEU A 516 -10.32 4.81 33.43
CA LEU A 516 -11.60 4.12 33.47
C LEU A 516 -11.54 2.76 32.77
N PHE A 517 -11.35 2.76 31.45
CA PHE A 517 -11.33 1.57 30.61
C PHE A 517 -10.74 1.93 29.24
N ASN A 518 -10.33 0.91 28.50
CA ASN A 518 -10.10 1.01 27.07
C ASN A 518 -11.38 0.60 26.33
N LEU A 519 -11.78 1.38 25.32
CA LEU A 519 -12.98 1.13 24.51
C LEU A 519 -12.57 0.78 23.08
N ASN A 520 -12.93 -0.44 22.65
CA ASN A 520 -12.57 -0.97 21.35
C ASN A 520 -13.65 -0.64 20.30
N TRP A 521 -14.87 -1.14 20.49
CA TRP A 521 -16.01 -0.83 19.63
C TRP A 521 -17.31 -0.81 20.44
N PHE A 522 -18.36 -0.26 19.85
CA PHE A 522 -19.71 -0.32 20.40
C PHE A 522 -20.74 -0.57 19.29
N LYS A 523 -21.91 -1.09 19.67
CA LYS A 523 -23.08 -1.20 18.80
C LYS A 523 -24.35 -1.04 19.60
N PHE A 524 -25.39 -0.52 18.98
CA PHE A 524 -26.73 -0.49 19.54
C PHE A 524 -27.51 -1.74 19.17
N THR A 525 -28.55 -2.05 19.95
CA THR A 525 -29.41 -3.20 19.71
C THR A 525 -30.88 -2.81 19.73
N THR A 526 -31.69 -3.54 18.97
CA THR A 526 -33.16 -3.36 18.92
C THR A 526 -33.88 -4.10 20.07
N GLY A 527 -33.14 -4.91 20.83
CA GLY A 527 -33.60 -5.74 21.95
C GLY A 527 -32.84 -5.47 23.25
N ASP A 528 -32.93 -6.40 24.21
CA ASP A 528 -32.25 -6.32 25.50
C ASP A 528 -30.93 -7.11 25.48
N PRO A 529 -29.77 -6.43 25.31
CA PRO A 529 -28.49 -7.12 25.20
C PRO A 529 -28.07 -7.80 26.50
N THR A 530 -28.65 -7.44 27.65
CA THR A 530 -28.36 -8.09 28.95
C THR A 530 -28.87 -9.53 29.04
N ARG A 531 -29.69 -9.94 28.07
CA ARG A 531 -30.28 -11.29 27.98
C ARG A 531 -29.85 -12.05 26.74
N THR A 532 -29.47 -11.36 25.66
CA THR A 532 -29.28 -11.96 24.34
C THR A 532 -27.86 -11.90 23.82
N ASP A 533 -26.99 -11.03 24.33
CA ASP A 533 -25.61 -11.00 23.82
C ASP A 533 -24.77 -12.13 24.42
N ALA A 534 -24.19 -12.99 23.58
CA ALA A 534 -23.41 -14.14 24.02
C ALA A 534 -22.12 -13.73 24.77
N TYR A 535 -21.57 -12.56 24.51
CA TYR A 535 -20.27 -12.14 25.02
C TYR A 535 -20.38 -11.25 26.26
N ALA A 536 -21.61 -10.98 26.69
CA ALA A 536 -21.94 -10.37 27.96
C ALA A 536 -21.96 -11.41 29.10
N LYS A 537 -21.77 -10.95 30.34
CA LYS A 537 -21.99 -11.77 31.54
C LYS A 537 -23.49 -12.01 31.76
N LEU A 538 -24.01 -13.09 31.19
CA LEU A 538 -25.40 -13.50 31.33
C LEU A 538 -25.63 -14.14 32.69
N LYS A 539 -26.59 -13.61 33.46
CA LYS A 539 -26.95 -14.15 34.78
C LYS A 539 -27.68 -15.48 34.66
N GLY A 540 -27.24 -16.49 35.40
CA GLY A 540 -27.85 -17.82 35.41
C GLY A 540 -29.33 -17.79 35.83
N VAL A 541 -29.68 -16.90 36.76
CA VAL A 541 -31.07 -16.71 37.20
C VAL A 541 -31.99 -16.09 36.15
N ASN A 542 -31.48 -15.60 35.03
CA ASN A 542 -32.25 -14.93 33.98
C ASN A 542 -32.83 -15.89 32.92
N TYR A 543 -32.85 -17.20 33.19
CA TYR A 543 -33.45 -18.20 32.31
C TYR A 543 -34.92 -17.91 31.93
N ASP A 544 -35.32 -18.36 30.75
CA ASP A 544 -36.69 -18.29 30.23
C ASP A 544 -37.53 -19.52 30.61
N SER A 545 -36.91 -20.70 30.73
CA SER A 545 -37.51 -21.93 31.27
C SER A 545 -36.47 -22.78 32.00
N SER A 546 -36.88 -23.53 33.02
CA SER A 546 -36.00 -24.40 33.82
C SER A 546 -36.74 -25.60 34.42
N GLU A 547 -36.01 -26.64 34.79
CA GLU A 547 -36.50 -27.76 35.61
C GLU A 547 -35.42 -28.24 36.58
N GLY A 548 -35.80 -28.65 37.79
CA GLY A 548 -34.89 -29.30 38.75
C GLY A 548 -33.87 -28.39 39.45
N LEU A 549 -34.11 -27.07 39.53
CA LEU A 549 -33.21 -26.09 40.15
C LEU A 549 -33.97 -24.95 40.83
N SER A 550 -33.29 -24.12 41.64
CA SER A 550 -33.86 -22.92 42.27
C SER A 550 -33.02 -21.65 42.05
N LYS A 551 -33.60 -20.50 42.43
CA LYS A 551 -32.93 -19.20 42.47
C LYS A 551 -32.63 -18.84 43.92
N ALA A 552 -31.36 -18.69 44.27
CA ALA A 552 -30.94 -18.21 45.58
C ALA A 552 -31.23 -16.71 45.74
N GLN A 553 -31.39 -16.25 46.99
CA GLN A 553 -31.51 -14.80 47.30
C GLN A 553 -30.28 -13.98 46.84
N GLY A 554 -29.12 -14.64 46.68
CA GLY A 554 -27.90 -14.03 46.17
C GLY A 554 -27.84 -13.82 44.66
N GLY A 555 -28.89 -14.19 43.91
CA GLY A 555 -28.95 -13.95 42.45
C GLY A 555 -28.24 -15.00 41.60
N PHE A 556 -28.02 -16.21 42.12
CA PHE A 556 -27.42 -17.35 41.42
C PHE A 556 -28.35 -18.58 41.45
N LEU A 557 -28.09 -19.54 40.57
CA LEU A 557 -28.77 -20.83 40.55
C LEU A 557 -28.19 -21.75 41.63
N ASP A 558 -29.07 -22.36 42.42
CA ASP A 558 -28.74 -23.30 43.49
C ASP A 558 -29.70 -24.51 43.50
N ALA A 559 -29.46 -25.44 44.43
CA ALA A 559 -30.22 -26.69 44.57
C ALA A 559 -30.41 -27.45 43.24
N ILE A 560 -29.38 -27.45 42.39
CA ILE A 560 -29.39 -28.02 41.04
C ILE A 560 -29.37 -29.56 41.14
N HIS A 561 -30.43 -30.24 40.73
CA HIS A 561 -30.46 -31.71 40.67
C HIS A 561 -29.77 -32.26 39.42
N ASN A 562 -29.44 -33.55 39.43
CA ASN A 562 -28.90 -34.22 38.25
C ASN A 562 -29.92 -34.21 37.09
N ASN A 563 -29.46 -33.86 35.90
CA ASN A 563 -30.27 -33.57 34.69
C ASN A 563 -31.20 -32.35 34.81
N ALA A 564 -31.02 -31.48 35.80
CA ALA A 564 -31.68 -30.18 35.81
C ALA A 564 -31.26 -29.36 34.58
N TYR A 565 -32.10 -28.42 34.15
CA TYR A 565 -31.75 -27.52 33.06
C TYR A 565 -32.22 -26.08 33.28
N ALA A 566 -31.50 -25.15 32.66
CA ALA A 566 -31.91 -23.76 32.45
C ALA A 566 -31.78 -23.41 30.96
N SER A 567 -32.78 -22.73 30.40
CA SER A 567 -32.80 -22.31 28.98
C SER A 567 -32.83 -20.79 28.83
N TYR A 568 -32.13 -20.28 27.83
CA TYR A 568 -31.94 -18.85 27.53
C TYR A 568 -32.21 -18.63 26.06
N LYS A 569 -33.22 -17.82 25.73
CA LYS A 569 -33.71 -17.67 24.36
C LYS A 569 -33.00 -16.57 23.61
N GLY A 570 -32.76 -16.82 22.32
CA GLY A 570 -32.24 -15.83 21.38
C GLY A 570 -30.85 -15.30 21.73
N ILE A 571 -29.96 -16.16 22.22
CA ILE A 571 -28.56 -15.83 22.42
C ILE A 571 -27.88 -15.64 21.05
N ASP A 572 -27.34 -14.45 20.82
CA ASP A 572 -26.67 -14.05 19.59
C ASP A 572 -25.16 -14.28 19.71
N PHE A 573 -24.69 -15.33 19.03
CA PHE A 573 -23.29 -15.69 18.89
C PHE A 573 -22.60 -14.97 17.72
N GLY A 574 -23.29 -14.10 16.98
CA GLY A 574 -22.71 -13.42 15.82
C GLY A 574 -22.01 -14.37 14.85
N SER A 575 -20.70 -14.20 14.68
CA SER A 575 -19.86 -15.02 13.78
C SER A 575 -19.42 -16.37 14.37
N GLY A 576 -19.63 -16.63 15.66
CA GLY A 576 -19.20 -17.88 16.30
C GLY A 576 -18.67 -17.69 17.73
N ALA A 577 -18.94 -18.64 18.62
CA ALA A 577 -18.23 -18.78 19.90
C ALA A 577 -17.35 -20.02 19.92
N ALA A 578 -16.08 -19.82 20.29
CA ALA A 578 -15.07 -20.88 20.41
C ALA A 578 -14.96 -21.43 21.82
N GLY A 579 -15.49 -20.73 22.82
CA GLY A 579 -15.45 -21.17 24.20
C GLY A 579 -16.53 -20.53 25.06
N MET A 580 -16.65 -21.07 26.27
CA MET A 580 -17.56 -20.60 27.30
C MET A 580 -16.82 -20.47 28.62
N THR A 581 -17.14 -19.44 29.39
CA THR A 581 -16.72 -19.29 30.78
C THR A 581 -17.94 -19.31 31.68
N VAL A 582 -17.88 -20.08 32.76
CA VAL A 582 -18.91 -20.13 33.81
C VAL A 582 -18.33 -19.73 35.15
N HIS A 583 -19.05 -18.89 35.88
CA HIS A 583 -18.72 -18.53 37.26
C HIS A 583 -19.51 -19.40 38.22
N VAL A 584 -18.81 -20.35 38.83
CA VAL A 584 -19.42 -21.44 39.58
C VAL A 584 -18.76 -21.67 40.92
N ALA A 585 -19.51 -22.27 41.83
CA ALA A 585 -19.00 -22.87 43.07
C ALA A 585 -19.47 -24.31 43.15
N SER A 586 -18.69 -25.20 43.76
CA SER A 586 -19.07 -26.60 43.93
C SER A 586 -18.58 -27.15 45.27
N GLY A 587 -19.31 -28.14 45.79
CA GLY A 587 -18.93 -28.87 47.00
C GLY A 587 -17.81 -29.89 46.75
N ASN A 588 -17.96 -31.09 47.32
CA ASN A 588 -16.93 -32.12 47.30
C ASN A 588 -17.02 -33.09 46.09
N GLN A 589 -17.96 -32.88 45.18
CA GLN A 589 -18.23 -33.81 44.06
C GLN A 589 -17.92 -33.19 42.69
N GLY A 590 -18.48 -32.00 42.41
CA GLY A 590 -18.42 -31.41 41.08
C GLY A 590 -19.39 -32.11 40.10
N GLY A 591 -19.17 -31.93 38.81
CA GLY A 591 -20.02 -32.45 37.75
C GLY A 591 -19.65 -31.87 36.39
N SER A 592 -20.64 -31.66 35.51
CA SER A 592 -20.45 -30.95 34.26
C SER A 592 -21.69 -30.14 33.87
N ILE A 593 -21.49 -29.17 32.99
CA ILE A 593 -22.55 -28.41 32.32
C ILE A 593 -22.47 -28.72 30.83
N GLU A 594 -23.47 -29.43 30.32
CA GLU A 594 -23.63 -29.67 28.88
C GLU A 594 -24.35 -28.47 28.24
N VAL A 595 -23.76 -27.92 27.18
CA VAL A 595 -24.27 -26.76 26.46
C VAL A 595 -24.94 -27.26 25.17
N LYS A 596 -26.27 -27.16 25.12
CA LYS A 596 -27.08 -27.54 23.95
C LYS A 596 -27.71 -26.35 23.26
N LEU A 597 -27.91 -26.47 21.94
CA LEU A 597 -28.54 -25.45 21.13
C LEU A 597 -29.95 -25.86 20.69
N ASP A 598 -30.86 -24.88 20.62
CA ASP A 598 -32.24 -24.89 20.12
C ASP A 598 -33.26 -25.78 20.85
N SER A 599 -32.84 -26.87 21.49
CA SER A 599 -33.71 -27.70 22.33
C SER A 599 -32.91 -28.60 23.29
N LEU A 600 -33.59 -29.20 24.28
CA LEU A 600 -33.00 -30.22 25.17
C LEU A 600 -32.42 -31.44 24.43
N ASN A 601 -32.94 -31.75 23.24
CA ASN A 601 -32.45 -32.84 22.38
C ASN A 601 -31.61 -32.33 21.20
N GLY A 602 -31.28 -31.04 21.18
CA GLY A 602 -30.50 -30.42 20.12
C GLY A 602 -29.02 -30.80 20.17
N PRO A 603 -28.23 -30.27 19.22
CA PRO A 603 -26.80 -30.53 19.16
C PRO A 603 -26.08 -29.96 20.39
N THR A 604 -25.09 -30.71 20.87
CA THR A 604 -24.21 -30.28 21.98
C THR A 604 -23.07 -29.45 21.41
N ALA A 605 -23.02 -28.18 21.78
CA ALA A 605 -21.94 -27.27 21.38
C ALA A 605 -20.68 -27.50 22.22
N GLY A 606 -20.80 -27.95 23.47
CA GLY A 606 -19.67 -28.28 24.31
C GLY A 606 -20.07 -28.74 25.70
N VAL A 607 -19.07 -29.11 26.51
CA VAL A 607 -19.23 -29.57 27.89
C VAL A 607 -18.22 -28.83 28.76
N VAL A 608 -18.70 -28.23 29.84
CA VAL A 608 -17.87 -27.59 30.86
C VAL A 608 -17.70 -28.54 32.04
N ASP A 609 -16.49 -29.03 32.27
CA ASP A 609 -16.19 -29.89 33.40
C ASP A 609 -16.02 -29.07 34.69
N ILE A 610 -16.77 -29.41 35.73
CA ILE A 610 -16.76 -28.72 37.01
C ILE A 610 -16.07 -29.61 38.06
N PRO A 611 -14.85 -29.27 38.52
CA PRO A 611 -14.18 -30.03 39.56
C PRO A 611 -14.85 -29.83 40.92
N ALA A 612 -14.47 -30.65 41.90
CA ALA A 612 -14.83 -30.44 43.30
C ALA A 612 -14.00 -29.27 43.89
N LEU A 613 -14.63 -28.13 44.11
CA LEU A 613 -14.00 -26.89 44.59
C LEU A 613 -13.95 -26.81 46.12
N GLY A 614 -14.63 -27.72 46.81
CA GLY A 614 -14.53 -27.90 48.25
C GLY A 614 -15.17 -26.79 49.07
N GLY A 615 -16.15 -26.06 48.50
CA GLY A 615 -16.92 -25.02 49.20
C GLY A 615 -17.96 -24.34 48.30
N TRP A 616 -19.18 -24.17 48.83
CA TRP A 616 -20.31 -23.55 48.13
C TRP A 616 -20.23 -22.02 48.03
N ASP A 617 -19.25 -21.42 48.71
CA ASP A 617 -18.91 -20.01 48.74
C ASP A 617 -17.58 -19.70 48.00
N LYS A 618 -16.93 -20.74 47.45
CA LYS A 618 -15.68 -20.61 46.69
C LYS A 618 -15.97 -20.53 45.20
N TRP A 619 -16.15 -19.31 44.73
CA TRP A 619 -16.43 -19.04 43.32
C TRP A 619 -15.16 -19.00 42.48
N VAL A 620 -15.21 -19.64 41.31
CA VAL A 620 -14.15 -19.64 40.32
C VAL A 620 -14.75 -19.52 38.91
N ASP A 621 -13.97 -18.97 38.00
CA ASP A 621 -14.27 -18.99 36.57
C ASP A 621 -13.67 -20.26 35.96
N ILE A 622 -14.50 -21.05 35.25
CA ILE A 622 -14.07 -22.25 34.52
C ILE A 622 -14.33 -22.03 33.05
N MET A 623 -13.32 -22.29 32.22
CA MET A 623 -13.43 -22.18 30.77
C MET A 623 -13.54 -23.55 30.11
N ALA A 624 -14.28 -23.65 29.02
CA ALA A 624 -14.30 -24.81 28.15
C ALA A 624 -14.38 -24.41 26.68
N ASN A 625 -13.94 -25.31 25.80
CA ASN A 625 -14.05 -25.15 24.36
C ASN A 625 -15.48 -25.48 23.88
N LEU A 626 -15.93 -24.74 22.87
CA LEU A 626 -17.15 -25.02 22.13
C LEU A 626 -16.83 -25.37 20.68
N ASP A 627 -17.76 -26.07 20.03
CA ASP A 627 -17.82 -26.22 18.59
C ASP A 627 -18.30 -24.90 17.96
N ASP A 628 -17.33 -24.14 17.45
CA ASP A 628 -17.52 -22.83 16.85
C ASP A 628 -18.27 -22.86 15.50
N LYS A 629 -18.49 -24.06 14.93
CA LYS A 629 -19.35 -24.24 13.76
C LYS A 629 -20.82 -24.42 14.12
N LEU A 630 -21.10 -24.83 15.36
CA LEU A 630 -22.46 -24.97 15.88
C LEU A 630 -22.92 -23.68 16.55
N ALA A 631 -22.07 -23.07 17.37
CA ALA A 631 -22.41 -21.86 18.13
C ALA A 631 -22.26 -20.58 17.28
N VAL A 632 -23.04 -20.43 16.20
CA VAL A 632 -23.00 -19.30 15.26
C VAL A 632 -24.40 -18.72 15.01
N GLY A 633 -24.52 -17.39 14.90
CA GLY A 633 -25.82 -16.73 14.77
C GLY A 633 -26.67 -16.81 16.05
N VAL A 634 -28.00 -16.81 15.91
CA VAL A 634 -28.92 -16.71 17.05
C VAL A 634 -29.50 -18.08 17.41
N HIS A 635 -29.35 -18.50 18.67
CA HIS A 635 -29.82 -19.79 19.17
C HIS A 635 -30.50 -19.68 20.55
N ASP A 636 -31.40 -20.62 20.84
CA ASP A 636 -31.82 -20.86 22.22
C ASP A 636 -30.78 -21.77 22.89
N VAL A 637 -30.20 -21.35 24.02
CA VAL A 637 -29.16 -22.09 24.74
C VAL A 637 -29.77 -22.84 25.91
N TYR A 638 -29.46 -24.13 26.03
CA TYR A 638 -29.84 -25.00 27.13
C TYR A 638 -28.59 -25.43 27.90
N LEU A 639 -28.52 -25.08 29.18
CA LEU A 639 -27.50 -25.58 30.11
C LEU A 639 -28.09 -26.75 30.88
N ILE A 640 -27.54 -27.95 30.68
CA ILE A 640 -27.97 -29.18 31.35
C ILE A 640 -26.89 -29.59 32.36
N PHE A 641 -27.30 -29.79 33.60
CA PHE A 641 -26.38 -30.02 34.72
C PHE A 641 -26.30 -31.51 35.04
N HIS A 642 -25.10 -32.07 34.98
CA HIS A 642 -24.84 -33.49 35.25
C HIS A 642 -23.96 -33.65 36.48
N GLY A 643 -24.37 -34.48 37.43
CA GLY A 643 -23.50 -34.92 38.52
C GLY A 643 -22.46 -35.90 38.04
N LYS A 644 -21.25 -35.85 38.61
CA LYS A 644 -20.10 -36.70 38.19
C LYS A 644 -20.43 -38.20 38.09
N ASP A 645 -21.25 -38.70 39.01
CA ASP A 645 -21.73 -40.09 39.05
C ASP A 645 -23.27 -40.15 39.07
N GLY A 646 -23.93 -39.16 38.46
CA GLY A 646 -25.39 -39.00 38.48
C GLY A 646 -25.95 -38.45 39.80
N SER A 647 -25.09 -37.88 40.65
CA SER A 647 -25.46 -37.27 41.92
C SER A 647 -26.09 -35.88 41.76
N ASP A 648 -26.94 -35.49 42.71
CA ASP A 648 -27.47 -34.13 42.78
C ASP A 648 -26.40 -33.13 43.24
N PHE A 649 -26.63 -31.86 42.92
CA PHE A 649 -25.82 -30.69 43.31
C PHE A 649 -24.41 -30.68 42.69
N PRO A 650 -24.30 -30.66 41.35
CA PRO A 650 -22.99 -30.58 40.68
C PRO A 650 -22.30 -29.22 40.94
N CYS A 651 -23.07 -28.12 40.96
CA CYS A 651 -22.56 -26.77 41.19
C CYS A 651 -23.66 -25.78 41.60
N ASN A 652 -23.25 -24.58 41.99
CA ASN A 652 -24.02 -23.34 41.89
C ASN A 652 -23.51 -22.55 40.68
N LEU A 653 -24.38 -21.82 39.98
CA LEU A 653 -24.03 -21.00 38.80
C LEU A 653 -24.54 -19.56 38.97
N ASP A 654 -23.64 -18.58 39.00
CA ASP A 654 -24.01 -17.15 39.06
C ASP A 654 -24.18 -16.57 37.66
N TRP A 655 -23.15 -16.63 36.84
CA TRP A 655 -23.16 -16.11 35.48
C TRP A 655 -22.34 -16.97 34.52
N PHE A 656 -22.59 -16.79 33.24
CA PHE A 656 -21.80 -17.36 32.16
C PHE A 656 -21.62 -16.36 31.03
N THR A 657 -20.58 -16.54 30.22
CA THR A 657 -20.30 -15.75 29.03
C THR A 657 -19.65 -16.65 27.99
N PHE A 658 -19.73 -16.27 26.72
CA PHE A 658 -19.03 -16.92 25.63
C PHE A 658 -17.80 -16.10 25.23
N THR A 659 -16.90 -16.70 24.46
CA THR A 659 -15.73 -16.01 23.90
C THR A 659 -15.51 -16.39 22.45
N THR A 660 -15.08 -15.41 21.66
CA THR A 660 -14.60 -15.59 20.29
C THR A 660 -13.14 -16.04 20.24
N MET A 661 -12.41 -16.04 21.36
CA MET A 661 -10.97 -16.36 21.41
C MET A 661 -10.70 -17.82 21.03
N LYS A 662 -10.56 -18.06 19.73
CA LYS A 662 -10.15 -19.33 19.18
C LYS A 662 -8.63 -19.48 19.29
N GLY A 663 -8.17 -20.48 20.03
CA GLY A 663 -6.75 -20.84 19.98
C GLY A 663 -6.41 -21.61 18.70
N THR A 664 -5.14 -21.55 18.32
CA THR A 664 -4.55 -22.49 17.37
C THR A 664 -4.58 -23.89 17.96
N ALA A 665 -4.98 -24.89 17.18
CA ALA A 665 -4.83 -26.29 17.59
C ALA A 665 -3.33 -26.57 17.81
N ARG A 666 -2.97 -27.00 19.02
CA ARG A 666 -1.59 -27.23 19.45
C ARG A 666 -1.47 -28.66 19.94
N ASP A 667 -0.46 -29.35 19.46
CA ASP A 667 -0.03 -30.62 20.04
C ASP A 667 0.83 -30.31 21.29
N ALA A 668 0.43 -30.81 22.47
CA ALA A 668 1.18 -30.62 23.71
C ALA A 668 2.61 -31.18 23.64
N TYR A 669 2.87 -32.15 22.75
CA TYR A 669 4.17 -32.81 22.57
C TYR A 669 5.08 -32.12 21.55
N ALA A 670 4.57 -31.15 20.80
CA ALA A 670 5.35 -30.38 19.83
C ALA A 670 6.17 -29.25 20.48
N LYS A 671 6.98 -28.55 19.66
CA LYS A 671 7.61 -27.29 20.03
C LYS A 671 6.54 -26.18 20.07
N LEU A 672 6.30 -25.61 21.25
CA LEU A 672 5.39 -24.48 21.42
C LEU A 672 6.20 -23.22 21.74
N GLU A 673 6.25 -22.28 20.78
CA GLU A 673 6.88 -20.98 20.99
C GLU A 673 6.04 -20.16 21.99
N ALA A 674 6.69 -19.51 22.95
CA ALA A 674 6.02 -18.84 24.07
C ALA A 674 5.40 -17.50 23.65
N GLU A 675 5.98 -16.85 22.65
CA GLU A 675 5.43 -15.68 21.99
C GLU A 675 4.15 -16.02 21.21
N ASN A 676 3.98 -17.27 20.74
CA ASN A 676 2.77 -17.79 20.07
C ASN A 676 1.62 -18.14 21.05
N ARG A 677 1.48 -17.32 22.09
CA ARG A 677 0.36 -17.36 23.04
C ARG A 677 -0.94 -16.91 22.41
N THR A 678 -2.05 -17.36 22.98
CA THR A 678 -3.40 -16.88 22.64
C THR A 678 -3.72 -15.55 23.33
N ASN A 679 -3.30 -15.39 24.60
CA ASN A 679 -3.45 -14.13 25.35
C ASN A 679 -2.37 -14.08 26.46
N GLY A 680 -2.14 -12.92 27.08
CA GLY A 680 -1.30 -12.80 28.27
C GLY A 680 -1.04 -11.36 28.69
N VAL A 681 -0.54 -11.18 29.92
CA VAL A 681 -0.23 -9.86 30.51
C VAL A 681 1.07 -9.90 31.30
N GLY A 682 1.68 -8.73 31.49
CA GLY A 682 2.84 -8.54 32.38
C GLY A 682 4.21 -8.80 31.73
N PHE A 683 4.29 -8.76 30.40
CA PHE A 683 5.53 -8.95 29.62
C PHE A 683 5.38 -8.39 28.20
N GLY A 684 6.52 -8.12 27.56
CA GLY A 684 6.63 -7.79 26.13
C GLY A 684 7.23 -8.95 25.33
N THR A 685 7.60 -8.66 24.08
CA THR A 685 8.37 -9.58 23.22
C THR A 685 9.63 -8.90 22.71
N GLU A 686 10.73 -9.63 22.63
CA GLU A 686 12.00 -9.16 22.07
C GLU A 686 12.61 -10.25 21.19
N SER A 687 13.51 -9.85 20.30
CA SER A 687 14.32 -10.76 19.49
C SER A 687 15.81 -10.59 19.85
N GLY A 688 16.52 -11.70 19.95
CA GLY A 688 17.93 -11.70 20.34
C GLY A 688 18.47 -13.11 20.53
N GLY A 689 19.78 -13.31 20.33
CA GLY A 689 20.38 -14.64 20.42
C GLY A 689 19.80 -15.67 19.43
N GLY A 690 19.28 -15.20 18.29
CA GLY A 690 18.69 -16.04 17.24
C GLY A 690 17.26 -16.53 17.51
N GLN A 691 16.56 -15.95 18.50
CA GLN A 691 15.21 -16.35 18.89
C GLN A 691 14.31 -15.13 19.16
N THR A 692 13.00 -15.32 19.15
CA THR A 692 12.00 -14.35 19.61
C THR A 692 11.32 -14.91 20.85
N TYR A 693 11.17 -14.11 21.90
CA TYR A 693 10.79 -14.63 23.21
C TYR A 693 9.96 -13.63 24.01
N LEU A 694 9.29 -14.12 25.06
CA LEU A 694 8.67 -13.26 26.06
C LEU A 694 9.75 -12.59 26.92
N ALA A 695 9.69 -11.27 27.04
CA ALA A 695 10.69 -10.45 27.70
C ALA A 695 10.10 -9.48 28.73
N GLY A 696 10.94 -8.94 29.61
CA GLY A 696 10.52 -7.97 30.62
C GLY A 696 9.58 -8.54 31.70
N ILE A 697 9.62 -9.86 31.92
CA ILE A 697 8.75 -10.55 32.90
C ILE A 697 9.14 -10.12 34.32
N PHE A 698 8.35 -9.21 34.91
CA PHE A 698 8.55 -8.73 36.29
C PHE A 698 7.59 -9.44 37.26
N GLY A 699 8.13 -10.28 38.14
CA GLY A 699 7.35 -11.16 39.02
C GLY A 699 6.24 -10.50 39.84
N PRO A 700 6.46 -9.32 40.45
CA PRO A 700 5.41 -8.59 41.18
C PRO A 700 4.17 -8.23 40.35
N ASN A 701 4.29 -8.19 39.01
CA ASN A 701 3.14 -7.94 38.13
C ASN A 701 2.22 -9.16 37.98
N ASN A 702 2.60 -10.33 38.51
CA ASN A 702 1.84 -11.59 38.40
C ASN A 702 1.44 -11.93 36.95
N GLY A 703 2.36 -11.72 36.01
CA GLY A 703 2.10 -11.96 34.58
C GLY A 703 1.78 -13.42 34.26
N TYR A 704 1.04 -13.64 33.18
CA TYR A 704 0.70 -14.98 32.68
C TYR A 704 0.58 -15.02 31.16
N ALA A 705 0.92 -16.16 30.55
CA ALA A 705 0.63 -16.46 29.14
C ALA A 705 -0.40 -17.58 29.04
N MET A 706 -1.39 -17.44 28.16
CA MET A 706 -2.48 -18.37 27.93
C MET A 706 -2.36 -19.00 26.54
N TYR A 707 -2.53 -20.32 26.44
CA TYR A 707 -2.51 -21.09 25.20
C TYR A 707 -3.79 -21.92 25.11
N ASN A 708 -4.65 -21.59 24.17
CA ASN A 708 -5.92 -22.29 23.97
C ASN A 708 -5.75 -23.49 22.99
N TYR A 709 -6.63 -24.49 23.06
CA TYR A 709 -6.64 -25.73 22.25
C TYR A 709 -5.32 -26.53 22.30
N VAL A 710 -4.76 -26.70 23.48
CA VAL A 710 -3.63 -27.62 23.69
C VAL A 710 -4.17 -29.03 23.88
N ASP A 711 -3.85 -29.92 22.94
CA ASP A 711 -4.28 -31.31 22.92
C ASP A 711 -3.23 -32.20 23.58
N PHE A 712 -3.58 -32.78 24.73
CA PHE A 712 -2.78 -33.74 25.46
C PHE A 712 -3.03 -35.19 25.01
N GLY A 713 -3.96 -35.42 24.08
CA GLY A 713 -4.35 -36.75 23.64
C GLY A 713 -4.91 -37.63 24.76
N ASP A 714 -4.92 -38.94 24.56
CA ASP A 714 -5.52 -39.90 25.51
C ASP A 714 -4.59 -40.33 26.65
N THR A 715 -3.34 -39.83 26.68
CA THR A 715 -2.33 -40.24 27.66
C THR A 715 -1.69 -39.03 28.30
N SER A 716 -1.69 -38.94 29.63
CA SER A 716 -1.10 -37.79 30.32
C SER A 716 0.42 -37.71 30.10
N PRO A 717 0.98 -36.51 29.87
CA PRO A 717 2.43 -36.31 29.85
C PRO A 717 3.02 -36.53 31.25
N THR A 718 4.32 -36.82 31.29
CA THR A 718 5.07 -37.05 32.55
C THR A 718 5.97 -35.88 32.93
N LYS A 719 6.36 -35.05 31.96
CA LYS A 719 7.30 -33.94 32.12
C LYS A 719 6.80 -32.67 31.44
N PHE A 720 7.30 -31.54 31.93
CA PHE A 720 7.12 -30.24 31.30
C PHE A 720 8.49 -29.56 31.18
N HIS A 721 8.80 -29.06 29.99
CA HIS A 721 10.08 -28.47 29.62
C HIS A 721 9.91 -27.03 29.15
N VAL A 722 10.81 -26.14 29.58
CA VAL A 722 10.87 -24.74 29.12
C VAL A 722 12.29 -24.38 28.69
N ASN A 723 12.42 -23.58 27.65
CA ASN A 723 13.66 -22.96 27.22
C ASN A 723 13.65 -21.48 27.64
N ALA A 724 14.56 -21.09 28.51
CA ALA A 724 14.57 -19.76 29.11
C ALA A 724 15.99 -19.23 29.36
N ALA A 725 16.12 -17.90 29.43
CA ALA A 725 17.36 -17.19 29.75
C ALA A 725 17.13 -16.22 30.91
N SER A 726 18.10 -16.07 31.82
CA SER A 726 17.98 -15.17 32.97
C SER A 726 19.35 -14.63 33.36
N ASP A 727 19.43 -13.32 33.57
CA ASP A 727 20.61 -12.68 34.17
C ASP A 727 20.45 -12.46 35.69
N THR A 728 19.30 -12.84 36.25
CA THR A 728 18.98 -12.73 37.67
C THR A 728 18.97 -14.11 38.33
N SER A 729 18.35 -14.22 39.53
CA SER A 729 18.15 -15.50 40.20
C SER A 729 17.09 -16.39 39.54
N GLY A 730 16.31 -15.85 38.60
CA GLY A 730 15.24 -16.59 37.93
C GLY A 730 13.89 -16.51 38.66
N GLY A 731 13.03 -17.49 38.43
CA GLY A 731 11.68 -17.55 38.95
C GLY A 731 11.02 -18.90 38.74
N THR A 732 9.69 -18.94 38.80
CA THR A 732 8.91 -20.16 38.56
C THR A 732 7.90 -19.94 37.44
N VAL A 733 7.76 -20.93 36.56
CA VAL A 733 6.64 -21.08 35.62
C VAL A 733 5.65 -22.07 36.24
N GLU A 734 4.51 -21.60 36.73
CA GLU A 734 3.42 -22.44 37.23
C GLU A 734 2.42 -22.71 36.10
N VAL A 735 2.13 -23.99 35.83
CA VAL A 735 1.26 -24.42 34.74
C VAL A 735 -0.11 -24.79 35.29
N ARG A 736 -1.16 -24.11 34.83
CA ARG A 736 -2.56 -24.37 35.18
C ARG A 736 -3.39 -24.71 33.96
N ILE A 737 -4.48 -25.46 34.15
CA ILE A 737 -5.44 -25.76 33.10
C ILE A 737 -6.79 -25.09 33.35
N ASP A 738 -7.46 -24.72 32.27
CA ASP A 738 -8.85 -24.27 32.13
C ASP A 738 -9.24 -22.97 32.88
N SER A 739 -8.38 -22.47 33.77
CA SER A 739 -8.54 -21.21 34.48
C SER A 739 -7.23 -20.74 35.12
N LEU A 740 -7.09 -19.42 35.34
CA LEU A 740 -5.99 -18.83 36.12
C LEU A 740 -5.93 -19.35 37.56
N ASN A 741 -7.05 -19.80 38.11
CA ASN A 741 -7.14 -20.44 39.42
C ASN A 741 -7.41 -21.96 39.32
N GLY A 742 -7.35 -22.52 38.11
CA GLY A 742 -7.59 -23.93 37.84
C GLY A 742 -6.51 -24.85 38.40
N PRO A 743 -6.66 -26.17 38.21
CA PRO A 743 -5.70 -27.15 38.71
C PRO A 743 -4.27 -26.85 38.24
N VAL A 744 -3.32 -26.89 39.18
CA VAL A 744 -1.89 -26.84 38.85
C VAL A 744 -1.45 -28.22 38.38
N ILE A 745 -0.87 -28.29 37.18
CA ILE A 745 -0.40 -29.56 36.60
C ILE A 745 1.14 -29.67 36.63
N ALA A 746 1.87 -28.55 36.65
CA ALA A 746 3.33 -28.51 36.75
C ALA A 746 3.82 -27.19 37.37
N SER A 747 5.02 -27.20 37.96
CA SER A 747 5.69 -26.01 38.50
C SER A 747 7.19 -26.10 38.23
N ASN A 748 7.69 -25.32 37.27
CA ASN A 748 9.05 -25.41 36.74
C ASN A 748 9.92 -24.24 37.22
N LYS A 749 11.06 -24.54 37.84
CA LYS A 749 11.98 -23.52 38.38
C LYS A 749 13.06 -23.17 37.37
N VAL A 750 13.10 -21.90 36.98
CA VAL A 750 14.14 -21.32 36.11
C VAL A 750 15.17 -20.62 36.99
N THR A 751 16.46 -20.83 36.74
CA THR A 751 17.56 -20.17 37.46
C THR A 751 18.44 -19.38 36.53
N GLY A 752 19.29 -18.49 37.07
CA GLY A 752 20.23 -17.68 36.31
C GLY A 752 21.05 -18.47 35.28
N THR A 753 21.07 -18.01 34.05
CA THR A 753 21.80 -18.60 32.92
C THR A 753 23.06 -17.81 32.56
N GLY A 754 23.23 -16.61 33.11
CA GLY A 754 24.39 -15.74 32.93
C GLY A 754 24.26 -14.74 31.77
N GLY A 755 23.02 -14.40 31.41
CA GLY A 755 22.68 -13.35 30.45
C GLY A 755 21.25 -13.50 29.89
N TRP A 756 20.61 -12.39 29.53
CA TRP A 756 19.23 -12.33 29.00
C TRP A 756 19.00 -13.07 27.68
N GLN A 757 20.07 -13.42 26.96
CA GLN A 757 20.01 -14.14 25.69
C GLN A 757 20.76 -15.48 25.72
N LYS A 758 21.11 -15.98 26.93
CA LYS A 758 21.78 -17.28 27.10
C LYS A 758 20.77 -18.35 27.49
N PHE A 759 20.11 -18.91 26.50
CA PHE A 759 19.01 -19.86 26.69
C PHE A 759 19.46 -21.25 27.16
N LYS A 760 18.71 -21.82 28.12
CA LYS A 760 18.87 -23.20 28.63
C LYS A 760 17.52 -23.86 28.82
N VAL A 761 17.52 -25.20 28.79
CA VAL A 761 16.32 -26.01 29.05
C VAL A 761 16.18 -26.33 30.54
N PHE A 762 15.00 -26.09 31.10
CA PHE A 762 14.60 -26.42 32.47
C PHE A 762 13.39 -27.36 32.46
N SER A 763 13.32 -28.30 33.40
CA SER A 763 12.36 -29.41 33.35
C SER A 763 11.75 -29.70 34.73
N THR A 764 10.49 -30.10 34.76
CA THR A 764 9.79 -30.53 36.00
C THR A 764 8.83 -31.70 35.71
N ASP A 765 8.31 -32.35 36.76
CA ASP A 765 7.29 -33.40 36.65
C ASP A 765 5.89 -32.81 36.46
N VAL A 766 5.06 -33.49 35.67
CA VAL A 766 3.60 -33.26 35.64
C VAL A 766 2.98 -34.07 36.77
N THR A 767 2.42 -33.39 37.77
CA THR A 767 1.97 -34.00 39.03
C THR A 767 0.48 -34.30 39.08
N THR A 768 -0.31 -33.65 38.23
CA THR A 768 -1.75 -33.88 38.08
C THR A 768 -2.01 -34.41 36.68
N PRO A 769 -2.61 -35.61 36.53
CA PRO A 769 -2.92 -36.17 35.21
C PRO A 769 -3.82 -35.25 34.38
N VAL A 770 -3.53 -35.13 33.09
CA VAL A 770 -4.25 -34.29 32.13
C VAL A 770 -4.34 -34.99 30.77
N THR A 771 -5.50 -35.01 30.13
CA THR A 771 -5.76 -35.67 28.83
C THR A 771 -6.81 -34.91 28.05
N GLY A 772 -6.78 -34.98 26.73
CA GLY A 772 -7.71 -34.26 25.87
C GLY A 772 -7.33 -32.79 25.70
N LYS A 773 -8.29 -31.96 25.30
CA LYS A 773 -8.03 -30.57 24.91
C LYS A 773 -8.32 -29.62 26.06
N HIS A 774 -7.32 -28.82 26.42
CA HIS A 774 -7.40 -27.87 27.52
C HIS A 774 -6.92 -26.47 27.12
N ILE A 775 -7.29 -25.49 27.94
CA ILE A 775 -6.66 -24.17 27.94
C ILE A 775 -5.50 -24.23 28.95
N VAL A 776 -4.28 -23.87 28.54
CA VAL A 776 -3.10 -23.91 29.39
C VAL A 776 -2.66 -22.49 29.75
N PHE A 777 -2.50 -22.22 31.05
CA PHE A 777 -1.96 -20.98 31.58
C PHE A 777 -0.55 -21.23 32.14
N LEU A 778 0.42 -20.42 31.71
CA LEU A 778 1.76 -20.30 32.29
C LEU A 778 1.79 -19.04 33.15
N LEU A 779 1.79 -19.19 34.47
CA LEU A 779 1.87 -18.08 35.41
C LEU A 779 3.31 -17.87 35.84
N PHE A 780 3.78 -16.63 35.76
CA PHE A 780 5.16 -16.27 36.06
C PHE A 780 5.27 -15.73 37.49
N LYS A 781 5.95 -16.47 38.36
CA LYS A 781 6.03 -16.19 39.80
C LYS A 781 7.45 -15.84 40.24
N GLY A 782 7.56 -14.77 41.02
CA GLY A 782 8.79 -14.35 41.69
C GLY A 782 8.69 -12.90 42.19
N SER A 783 9.79 -12.34 42.69
CA SER A 783 9.82 -11.02 43.35
C SER A 783 10.59 -9.95 42.59
N ASP A 784 11.13 -10.26 41.41
CA ASP A 784 11.96 -9.36 40.60
C ASP A 784 11.79 -9.70 39.09
N TYR A 785 12.61 -9.14 38.21
CA TYR A 785 12.74 -9.59 36.82
C TYR A 785 13.19 -11.06 36.78
N LEU A 786 12.40 -11.90 36.11
CA LEU A 786 12.50 -13.36 36.24
C LEU A 786 13.41 -13.98 35.18
N TYR A 787 12.96 -13.99 33.93
CA TYR A 787 13.62 -14.64 32.80
C TYR A 787 12.97 -14.18 31.48
N ASN A 788 13.69 -14.39 30.39
CA ASN A 788 13.13 -14.42 29.05
C ASN A 788 12.71 -15.86 28.73
N LEU A 789 11.48 -16.06 28.25
CA LEU A 789 10.91 -17.38 27.96
C LEU A 789 10.68 -17.53 26.46
N ASP A 790 11.38 -18.49 25.86
CA ASP A 790 11.37 -18.70 24.40
C ASP A 790 10.34 -19.76 24.00
N LYS A 791 10.45 -20.98 24.51
CA LYS A 791 9.56 -22.09 24.10
C LYS A 791 9.37 -23.13 25.17
N PHE A 792 8.36 -23.98 25.01
CA PHE A 792 8.03 -25.05 25.93
C PHE A 792 7.46 -26.29 25.22
N THR A 793 7.46 -27.42 25.91
CA THR A 793 6.82 -28.68 25.46
C THR A 793 6.47 -29.56 26.66
N PHE A 794 5.44 -30.40 26.51
CA PHE A 794 5.14 -31.52 27.41
C PHE A 794 5.71 -32.87 26.89
N GLY A 795 6.34 -32.85 25.71
CA GLY A 795 7.00 -33.99 25.08
C GLY A 795 8.52 -34.02 25.29
N ASP A 796 9.24 -34.53 24.30
CA ASP A 796 10.70 -34.62 24.34
C ASP A 796 11.34 -33.26 24.01
N PRO A 797 12.27 -32.71 24.82
CA PRO A 797 12.85 -31.40 24.58
C PRO A 797 13.73 -31.30 23.32
N SER A 798 14.05 -32.42 22.64
CA SER A 798 14.75 -32.40 21.34
C SER A 798 13.99 -31.65 20.24
N VAL A 799 12.67 -31.50 20.36
CA VAL A 799 11.83 -30.72 19.44
C VAL A 799 12.25 -29.24 19.37
N PHE A 800 12.92 -28.72 20.40
CA PHE A 800 13.42 -27.35 20.45
C PHE A 800 14.50 -27.04 19.41
N THR A 801 15.20 -28.07 18.95
CA THR A 801 16.30 -27.99 17.97
C THR A 801 15.96 -28.65 16.63
N ALA A 802 14.75 -29.20 16.50
CA ALA A 802 14.31 -29.80 15.25
C ALA A 802 14.09 -28.71 14.19
N PRO A 803 14.50 -28.92 12.91
CA PRO A 803 14.13 -28.01 11.83
C PRO A 803 12.60 -27.93 11.74
N ASN A 804 12.06 -26.74 11.47
CA ASN A 804 10.63 -26.58 11.28
C ASN A 804 10.18 -27.53 10.16
N PRO A 805 9.11 -28.32 10.37
CA PRO A 805 8.57 -29.12 9.27
C PRO A 805 8.19 -28.17 8.12
N PRO A 806 8.57 -28.47 6.87
CA PRO A 806 8.12 -27.67 5.74
C PRO A 806 6.59 -27.64 5.78
N THR A 807 6.01 -26.45 5.64
CA THR A 807 4.57 -26.32 5.45
C THR A 807 4.17 -27.22 4.28
N GLU A 808 3.20 -28.11 4.48
CA GLU A 808 2.68 -28.91 3.37
C GLU A 808 2.26 -27.93 2.26
N PRO A 809 2.79 -28.07 1.03
CA PRO A 809 2.41 -27.19 -0.06
C PRO A 809 0.90 -27.33 -0.25
N VAL A 810 0.19 -26.20 -0.29
CA VAL A 810 -1.16 -26.19 -0.85
C VAL A 810 -1.02 -26.69 -2.28
N GLU A 811 -1.78 -27.72 -2.64
CA GLU A 811 -1.74 -28.26 -4.00
C GLU A 811 -2.24 -27.16 -4.96
N ASP A 812 -1.31 -26.63 -5.74
CA ASP A 812 -1.54 -25.54 -6.67
C ASP A 812 -1.39 -26.05 -8.11
N HIS A 813 -2.43 -25.78 -8.90
CA HIS A 813 -2.56 -26.20 -10.29
C HIS A 813 -2.73 -25.02 -11.24
N VAL A 814 -2.53 -23.78 -10.75
CA VAL A 814 -2.68 -22.56 -11.53
C VAL A 814 -1.29 -22.09 -11.97
N PRO A 815 -0.97 -22.11 -13.28
CA PRO A 815 0.28 -21.55 -13.74
C PRO A 815 0.38 -20.05 -13.45
N PRO A 816 1.60 -19.53 -13.19
CA PRO A 816 1.80 -18.10 -13.04
C PRO A 816 1.54 -17.37 -14.37
N GLY A 817 1.35 -16.05 -14.30
CA GLY A 817 1.30 -15.17 -15.45
C GLY A 817 2.57 -15.20 -16.29
N ASP A 818 2.46 -14.70 -17.52
CA ASP A 818 3.60 -14.58 -18.42
C ASP A 818 4.49 -13.37 -18.07
N VAL A 819 5.74 -13.40 -18.52
CA VAL A 819 6.58 -12.19 -18.53
C VAL A 819 6.01 -11.16 -19.51
N GLU A 820 6.30 -9.88 -19.29
CA GLU A 820 5.84 -8.77 -20.12
C GLU A 820 7.01 -7.98 -20.70
N ASN A 821 6.74 -7.09 -21.67
CA ASN A 821 7.70 -6.12 -22.20
C ASN A 821 9.06 -6.73 -22.59
N VAL A 822 9.05 -7.91 -23.21
CA VAL A 822 10.29 -8.60 -23.60
C VAL A 822 10.97 -7.83 -24.74
N LEU A 823 12.16 -7.32 -24.46
CA LEU A 823 13.04 -6.65 -25.43
C LEU A 823 14.24 -7.56 -25.73
N VAL A 824 14.65 -7.57 -27.00
CA VAL A 824 15.80 -8.33 -27.48
C VAL A 824 16.75 -7.41 -28.21
N SER A 825 18.00 -7.34 -27.75
CA SER A 825 19.10 -6.73 -28.49
C SER A 825 20.06 -7.81 -28.99
N ARG A 826 20.73 -7.54 -30.10
CA ARG A 826 21.68 -8.45 -30.73
C ARG A 826 23.00 -7.73 -30.94
N ASP A 827 24.04 -8.19 -30.26
CA ASP A 827 25.36 -7.57 -30.28
C ASP A 827 26.44 -8.66 -30.28
N ASN A 828 27.47 -8.56 -31.12
CA ASN A 828 28.70 -9.38 -31.03
C ASN A 828 28.49 -10.89 -30.74
N GLY A 829 27.68 -11.58 -31.52
CA GLY A 829 27.47 -13.03 -31.38
C GLY A 829 26.68 -13.45 -30.13
N GLN A 830 25.93 -12.54 -29.51
CA GLN A 830 25.01 -12.81 -28.40
C GLN A 830 23.67 -12.06 -28.56
N LEU A 831 22.63 -12.58 -27.91
CA LEU A 831 21.35 -11.89 -27.69
C LEU A 831 21.26 -11.47 -26.24
N THR A 832 20.91 -10.21 -25.98
CA THR A 832 20.54 -9.75 -24.64
C THR A 832 19.02 -9.60 -24.58
N LEU A 833 18.40 -10.36 -23.67
CA LEU A 833 16.99 -10.27 -23.36
C LEU A 833 16.80 -9.42 -22.11
N THR A 834 15.77 -8.59 -22.10
CA THR A 834 15.24 -7.97 -20.88
C THR A 834 13.73 -8.04 -20.88
N TRP A 835 13.10 -8.18 -19.72
CA TRP A 835 11.64 -8.31 -19.61
C TRP A 835 11.13 -7.77 -18.27
N ASP A 836 9.81 -7.74 -18.10
CA ASP A 836 9.13 -7.44 -16.85
C ASP A 836 8.39 -8.67 -16.30
N GLY A 837 8.20 -8.73 -14.98
CA GLY A 837 7.44 -9.81 -14.36
C GLY A 837 8.13 -11.20 -14.41
N PRO A 838 7.37 -12.28 -14.17
CA PRO A 838 5.95 -12.30 -13.78
C PRO A 838 5.75 -11.70 -12.40
N TYR A 839 4.53 -11.19 -12.16
CA TYR A 839 4.18 -10.49 -10.92
C TYR A 839 3.53 -11.41 -9.88
N ASP A 840 3.16 -12.64 -10.26
CA ASP A 840 2.58 -13.65 -9.38
C ASP A 840 3.51 -13.99 -8.22
N LEU A 841 2.95 -14.10 -7.02
CA LEU A 841 3.70 -14.30 -5.78
C LEU A 841 4.41 -15.66 -5.70
N ASP A 842 3.83 -16.68 -6.32
CA ASP A 842 4.30 -18.07 -6.35
C ASP A 842 5.24 -18.39 -7.52
N ALA A 843 5.41 -17.46 -8.46
CA ALA A 843 6.38 -17.58 -9.54
C ALA A 843 7.82 -17.73 -8.98
N ASP A 844 8.58 -18.68 -9.52
CA ASP A 844 9.89 -19.09 -9.03
C ASP A 844 11.01 -18.75 -10.04
N LYS A 845 10.81 -19.09 -11.31
CA LYS A 845 11.84 -18.99 -12.36
C LYS A 845 11.28 -18.81 -13.76
N ILE A 846 12.11 -18.31 -14.66
CA ILE A 846 11.85 -18.15 -16.09
C ILE A 846 12.66 -19.17 -16.87
N ARG A 847 11.98 -19.97 -17.68
CA ARG A 847 12.61 -20.82 -18.70
C ARG A 847 12.73 -20.04 -20.00
N VAL A 848 13.94 -19.96 -20.53
CA VAL A 848 14.24 -19.32 -21.81
C VAL A 848 14.68 -20.39 -22.80
N THR A 849 13.87 -20.59 -23.83
CA THR A 849 14.11 -21.57 -24.91
C THR A 849 14.39 -20.82 -26.20
N VAL A 850 15.52 -21.11 -26.83
CA VAL A 850 15.93 -20.49 -28.09
C VAL A 850 15.73 -21.49 -29.22
N THR A 851 15.11 -21.07 -30.31
CA THR A 851 14.89 -21.89 -31.50
C THR A 851 15.37 -21.18 -32.76
N SER A 852 15.79 -21.93 -33.77
CA SER A 852 16.09 -21.43 -35.11
C SER A 852 15.60 -22.44 -36.14
N GLY A 853 14.90 -21.99 -37.17
CA GLY A 853 14.26 -22.89 -38.16
C GLY A 853 13.28 -23.90 -37.55
N GLY A 854 12.68 -23.58 -36.40
CA GLY A 854 11.77 -24.46 -35.66
C GLY A 854 12.44 -25.54 -34.80
N GLN A 855 13.78 -25.55 -34.70
CA GLN A 855 14.53 -26.46 -33.82
C GLN A 855 15.14 -25.72 -32.64
N GLN A 856 15.10 -26.32 -31.45
CA GLN A 856 15.76 -25.78 -30.26
C GLN A 856 17.28 -25.76 -30.44
N ILE A 857 17.90 -24.65 -30.05
CA ILE A 857 19.34 -24.43 -30.09
C ILE A 857 19.84 -24.31 -28.65
N GLY A 858 20.72 -25.23 -28.23
CA GLY A 858 21.26 -25.28 -26.87
C GLY A 858 20.27 -25.80 -25.81
N ASP A 859 20.71 -25.77 -24.56
CA ASP A 859 19.90 -26.15 -23.40
C ASP A 859 18.91 -25.04 -23.01
N VAL A 860 17.82 -25.42 -22.33
CA VAL A 860 16.87 -24.44 -21.77
C VAL A 860 17.56 -23.69 -20.64
N MET A 861 17.67 -22.37 -20.77
CA MET A 861 18.23 -21.51 -19.74
C MET A 861 17.18 -21.27 -18.65
N VAL A 862 17.61 -21.32 -17.39
CA VAL A 862 16.76 -21.03 -16.23
C VAL A 862 17.27 -19.76 -15.56
N VAL A 863 16.39 -18.78 -15.41
CA VAL A 863 16.67 -17.51 -14.74
C VAL A 863 15.76 -17.38 -13.53
N ASN A 864 16.32 -17.09 -12.35
CA ASN A 864 15.52 -16.91 -11.14
C ASN A 864 14.58 -15.70 -11.29
N ARG A 865 13.38 -15.77 -10.70
CA ARG A 865 12.50 -14.60 -10.62
C ARG A 865 13.20 -13.44 -9.91
N GLY A 866 12.95 -12.22 -10.40
CA GLY A 866 13.62 -10.99 -9.95
C GLY A 866 14.81 -10.61 -10.83
N ILE A 867 15.48 -11.58 -11.48
CA ILE A 867 16.50 -11.31 -12.48
C ILE A 867 15.82 -11.15 -13.84
N GLN A 868 15.78 -9.93 -14.34
CA GLN A 868 14.99 -9.55 -15.51
C GLN A 868 15.82 -9.33 -16.77
N LYS A 869 16.96 -10.03 -16.83
CA LYS A 869 17.92 -9.98 -17.91
C LYS A 869 18.50 -11.38 -18.15
N ALA A 870 18.69 -11.73 -19.41
CA ALA A 870 19.41 -12.93 -19.81
C ALA A 870 20.32 -12.62 -21.00
N VAL A 871 21.50 -13.22 -21.04
CA VAL A 871 22.42 -13.10 -22.17
C VAL A 871 22.60 -14.48 -22.77
N ILE A 872 22.23 -14.63 -24.04
CA ILE A 872 22.34 -15.86 -24.81
C ILE A 872 23.57 -15.75 -25.71
N PRO A 873 24.67 -16.45 -25.41
CA PRO A 873 25.86 -16.47 -26.26
C PRO A 873 25.70 -17.42 -27.46
N GLY A 874 26.63 -17.36 -28.42
CA GLY A 874 26.73 -18.35 -29.50
C GLY A 874 25.75 -18.13 -30.65
N ILE A 875 25.43 -16.88 -30.94
CA ILE A 875 24.47 -16.45 -31.94
C ILE A 875 25.20 -16.26 -33.28
N GLU A 876 24.78 -17.00 -34.30
CA GLU A 876 25.37 -16.99 -35.63
C GLU A 876 24.91 -15.77 -36.42
N ASP A 877 25.85 -14.97 -36.92
CA ASP A 877 25.58 -13.81 -37.78
C ASP A 877 24.67 -14.17 -38.97
N GLY A 878 23.69 -13.32 -39.23
CA GLY A 878 22.75 -13.50 -40.35
C GLY A 878 21.66 -14.56 -40.15
N LYS A 879 21.54 -15.16 -38.96
CA LYS A 879 20.51 -16.17 -38.64
C LYS A 879 19.39 -15.63 -37.75
N ASP A 880 18.14 -15.95 -38.06
CA ASP A 880 16.99 -15.61 -37.23
C ASP A 880 16.80 -16.61 -36.07
N TYR A 881 16.38 -16.07 -34.93
CA TYR A 881 16.07 -16.85 -33.73
C TYR A 881 14.69 -16.48 -33.19
N SER A 882 13.99 -17.46 -32.65
CA SER A 882 12.75 -17.26 -31.90
C SER A 882 12.96 -17.72 -30.46
N ILE A 883 12.65 -16.86 -29.51
CA ILE A 883 12.93 -17.03 -28.08
C ILE A 883 11.60 -17.12 -27.33
N LEU A 884 11.36 -18.24 -26.66
CA LEU A 884 10.21 -18.46 -25.80
C LEU A 884 10.63 -18.28 -24.33
N LEU A 885 9.93 -17.38 -23.62
CA LEU A 885 10.07 -17.18 -22.18
C LEU A 885 8.82 -17.70 -21.49
N GLN A 886 8.98 -18.64 -20.55
CA GLN A 886 7.88 -19.21 -19.75
C GLN A 886 8.17 -19.06 -18.27
N ALA A 887 7.20 -18.54 -17.52
CA ALA A 887 7.26 -18.52 -16.07
C ALA A 887 6.93 -19.91 -15.50
N VAL A 888 7.55 -20.24 -14.38
CA VAL A 888 7.34 -21.49 -13.65
C VAL A 888 7.19 -21.17 -12.17
N ASP A 889 6.15 -21.69 -11.54
CA ASP A 889 5.94 -21.55 -10.10
C ASP A 889 6.72 -22.61 -9.29
N LYS A 890 6.59 -22.52 -7.97
CA LYS A 890 7.22 -23.48 -7.03
C LYS A 890 6.64 -24.89 -7.14
N SER A 891 5.39 -25.04 -7.58
CA SER A 891 4.70 -26.32 -7.81
C SER A 891 5.08 -26.97 -9.15
N GLY A 892 5.77 -26.24 -10.02
CA GLY A 892 6.21 -26.66 -11.33
C GLY A 892 5.20 -26.41 -12.46
N ASN A 893 4.10 -25.69 -12.21
CA ASN A 893 3.19 -25.31 -13.29
C ASN A 893 3.89 -24.27 -14.18
N VAL A 894 3.63 -24.35 -15.48
CA VAL A 894 4.35 -23.56 -16.50
C VAL A 894 3.36 -22.68 -17.23
N SER A 895 3.69 -21.39 -17.32
CA SER A 895 2.89 -20.40 -18.05
C SER A 895 2.84 -20.71 -19.56
N LYS A 896 1.93 -20.04 -20.27
CA LYS A 896 1.79 -20.18 -21.72
C LYS A 896 3.08 -19.76 -22.46
N GLY A 897 3.69 -18.70 -21.97
CA GLY A 897 4.92 -18.09 -22.43
C GLY A 897 4.73 -17.04 -23.52
N ILE A 898 5.70 -16.12 -23.59
CA ILE A 898 5.82 -15.14 -24.66
C ILE A 898 6.93 -15.58 -25.61
N THR A 899 6.63 -15.55 -26.91
CA THR A 899 7.61 -15.74 -27.97
C THR A 899 7.98 -14.40 -28.59
N VAL A 900 9.28 -14.10 -28.61
CA VAL A 900 9.85 -12.95 -29.32
C VAL A 900 10.84 -13.41 -30.37
N ASP A 901 10.83 -12.77 -31.54
CA ASP A 901 11.77 -13.08 -32.62
C ASP A 901 12.94 -12.09 -32.61
N SER A 902 14.16 -12.62 -32.60
CA SER A 902 15.38 -11.88 -32.91
C SER A 902 15.67 -11.99 -34.40
N LYS A 903 14.91 -11.27 -35.22
CA LYS A 903 15.17 -11.19 -36.66
C LYS A 903 16.45 -10.39 -36.94
N VAL A 904 17.18 -10.77 -37.98
CA VAL A 904 18.30 -9.97 -38.48
C VAL A 904 17.73 -8.62 -38.96
N GLN A 905 18.12 -7.53 -38.29
CA GLN A 905 17.74 -6.19 -38.71
C GLN A 905 18.41 -5.86 -40.05
N PRO A 906 17.74 -5.15 -40.97
CA PRO A 906 18.34 -4.79 -42.25
C PRO A 906 19.49 -3.80 -42.04
N ALA A 907 20.57 -3.96 -42.80
CA ALA A 907 21.71 -3.04 -42.75
C ALA A 907 21.44 -1.67 -43.41
N PHE A 908 20.35 -1.55 -44.18
CA PHE A 908 19.92 -0.30 -44.80
C PHE A 908 18.41 -0.30 -45.03
N ALA A 909 17.85 0.90 -45.20
CA ALA A 909 16.51 1.10 -45.72
C ALA A 909 16.55 2.01 -46.96
N LEU A 910 15.86 1.62 -48.04
CA LEU A 910 15.65 2.46 -49.22
C LEU A 910 14.15 2.74 -49.35
N THR A 911 13.77 4.01 -49.23
CA THR A 911 12.36 4.39 -49.13
C THR A 911 12.01 5.58 -50.04
N LEU A 912 10.75 5.66 -50.45
CA LEU A 912 10.13 6.84 -51.06
C LEU A 912 8.90 7.18 -50.20
N ASP A 913 8.84 8.41 -49.67
CA ASP A 913 7.77 8.88 -48.78
C ASP A 913 7.47 7.93 -47.60
N GLY A 914 8.52 7.27 -47.07
CA GLY A 914 8.42 6.32 -45.95
C GLY A 914 8.02 4.89 -46.34
N ALA A 915 7.66 4.64 -47.61
CA ALA A 915 7.40 3.30 -48.11
C ALA A 915 8.67 2.66 -48.69
N ALA A 916 8.89 1.37 -48.42
CA ALA A 916 10.05 0.63 -48.93
C ALA A 916 10.00 0.46 -50.46
N VAL A 917 11.08 0.82 -51.14
CA VAL A 917 11.27 0.65 -52.59
C VAL A 917 11.67 -0.81 -52.87
N LYS A 918 10.99 -1.43 -53.83
CA LYS A 918 11.15 -2.85 -54.18
C LYS A 918 11.68 -3.03 -55.59
N ASN A 919 12.23 -4.21 -55.85
CA ASN A 919 12.67 -4.60 -57.18
C ASN A 919 11.46 -4.68 -58.14
N GLY A 920 11.54 -3.95 -59.26
CA GLY A 920 10.51 -3.83 -60.28
C GLY A 920 9.61 -2.60 -60.13
N ASP A 921 9.82 -1.75 -59.12
CA ASP A 921 8.99 -0.57 -58.91
C ASP A 921 9.14 0.44 -60.05
N THR A 922 8.01 1.05 -60.43
CA THR A 922 7.96 2.18 -61.37
C THR A 922 7.87 3.48 -60.58
N LEU A 923 8.83 4.37 -60.79
CA LEU A 923 9.01 5.59 -60.01
C LEU A 923 9.02 6.81 -60.92
N ASP A 924 8.68 7.97 -60.36
CA ASP A 924 8.69 9.23 -61.11
C ASP A 924 10.09 9.88 -61.05
N ASP A 925 10.60 10.41 -62.16
CA ASP A 925 11.91 11.05 -62.30
C ASP A 925 12.11 12.22 -61.34
N SER A 926 11.02 12.87 -60.92
CA SER A 926 11.08 13.92 -59.91
C SER A 926 11.36 13.36 -58.52
N SER A 927 11.24 12.06 -58.27
CA SER A 927 11.36 11.48 -56.92
C SER A 927 12.78 11.59 -56.36
N VAL A 928 12.86 11.63 -55.02
CA VAL A 928 14.13 11.55 -54.28
C VAL A 928 13.99 10.41 -53.29
N LEU A 929 14.77 9.34 -53.49
CA LEU A 929 14.75 8.21 -52.56
C LEU A 929 15.54 8.57 -51.31
N SER A 930 15.04 8.14 -50.16
CA SER A 930 15.75 8.21 -48.89
C SER A 930 16.47 6.89 -48.65
N PHE A 931 17.80 6.90 -48.77
CA PHE A 931 18.67 5.80 -48.40
C PHE A 931 19.17 6.03 -46.97
N GLN A 932 18.93 5.09 -46.07
CA GLN A 932 19.22 5.22 -44.64
C GLN A 932 20.05 4.03 -44.15
N ALA A 933 20.94 4.29 -43.20
CA ALA A 933 21.57 3.22 -42.42
C ALA A 933 20.48 2.51 -41.62
N GLY A 934 20.42 1.18 -41.74
CA GLY A 934 19.48 0.37 -40.98
C GLY A 934 20.09 -0.07 -39.66
N ASP A 935 19.25 -0.45 -38.70
CA ASP A 935 19.69 -0.85 -37.36
C ASP A 935 20.59 -2.11 -37.34
N GLY A 936 20.64 -2.85 -38.45
CA GLY A 936 21.56 -3.97 -38.66
C GLY A 936 22.93 -3.59 -39.21
N LEU A 937 23.22 -2.30 -39.44
CA LEU A 937 24.53 -1.84 -39.89
C LEU A 937 25.52 -1.83 -38.72
N ALA A 938 26.67 -2.47 -38.88
CA ALA A 938 27.72 -2.47 -37.86
C ALA A 938 28.16 -1.04 -37.50
N ALA A 939 28.60 -0.82 -36.26
CA ALA A 939 29.00 0.50 -35.76
C ALA A 939 30.16 1.16 -36.55
N ASP A 940 31.02 0.34 -37.18
CA ASP A 940 32.09 0.75 -38.09
C ASP A 940 31.78 0.47 -39.58
N GLY A 941 30.57 -0.05 -39.86
CA GLY A 941 30.12 -0.44 -41.18
C GLY A 941 29.60 0.73 -42.02
N SER A 942 29.48 0.50 -43.32
CA SER A 942 28.84 1.45 -44.23
C SER A 942 28.03 0.75 -45.32
N ALA A 943 27.00 1.41 -45.81
CA ALA A 943 26.26 0.97 -46.98
C ALA A 943 26.41 2.01 -48.09
N VAL A 944 26.68 1.56 -49.33
CA VAL A 944 26.88 2.40 -50.50
C VAL A 944 25.86 2.00 -51.56
N LEU A 945 25.00 2.93 -51.92
CA LEU A 945 24.07 2.80 -53.05
C LEU A 945 24.70 3.42 -54.30
N THR A 946 24.74 2.67 -55.39
CA THR A 946 25.20 3.12 -56.71
C THR A 946 24.02 3.16 -57.68
N LEU A 947 23.77 4.33 -58.28
CA LEU A 947 22.79 4.56 -59.34
C LEU A 947 23.44 5.37 -60.45
N ALA A 948 23.38 4.88 -61.69
CA ALA A 948 23.94 5.53 -62.88
C ALA A 948 25.41 6.00 -62.73
N GLY A 949 26.22 5.22 -61.99
CA GLY A 949 27.64 5.52 -61.74
C GLY A 949 27.90 6.52 -60.61
N LYS A 950 26.86 7.02 -59.93
CA LYS A 950 26.98 7.88 -58.75
C LYS A 950 26.73 7.10 -57.47
N GLU A 951 27.56 7.34 -56.46
CA GLU A 951 27.52 6.66 -55.17
C GLU A 951 26.91 7.53 -54.06
N TYR A 952 26.14 6.91 -53.18
CA TYR A 952 25.48 7.50 -52.03
C TYR A 952 25.79 6.64 -50.81
N LYS A 953 26.54 7.17 -49.84
CA LYS A 953 27.01 6.45 -48.68
C LYS A 953 26.18 6.79 -47.43
N VAL A 954 25.90 5.78 -46.62
CA VAL A 954 25.40 5.93 -45.25
C VAL A 954 26.25 5.14 -44.27
N ASP A 955 26.47 5.71 -43.09
CA ASP A 955 27.22 5.14 -41.96
C ASP A 955 26.77 5.78 -40.63
N ALA A 956 27.46 5.48 -39.54
CA ALA A 956 27.14 6.00 -38.21
C ALA A 956 27.22 7.54 -38.11
N GLN A 957 27.98 8.22 -38.98
CA GLN A 957 28.12 9.68 -38.99
C GLN A 957 27.16 10.33 -39.98
N GLN A 958 26.87 9.67 -41.10
CA GLN A 958 25.90 10.09 -42.10
C GLN A 958 24.80 9.02 -42.22
N THR A 959 23.79 9.09 -41.35
CA THR A 959 22.74 8.06 -41.24
C THR A 959 21.75 8.05 -42.39
N ARG A 960 21.78 9.06 -43.26
CA ARG A 960 20.88 9.22 -44.41
C ARG A 960 21.56 9.88 -45.60
N ALA A 961 21.20 9.44 -46.80
CA ALA A 961 21.52 10.08 -48.07
C ALA A 961 20.28 10.17 -48.95
N ASP A 962 20.07 11.33 -49.57
CA ASP A 962 19.00 11.56 -50.53
C ASP A 962 19.51 11.22 -51.95
N VAL A 963 18.78 10.36 -52.65
CA VAL A 963 19.13 9.80 -53.96
C VAL A 963 18.15 10.33 -55.00
N PRO A 964 18.45 11.45 -55.68
CA PRO A 964 17.59 12.00 -56.72
C PRO A 964 17.55 11.08 -57.94
N LEU A 965 16.35 10.83 -58.46
CA LEU A 965 16.15 10.09 -59.72
C LEU A 965 16.22 10.99 -60.95
N ALA A 966 16.26 12.30 -60.77
CA ALA A 966 16.20 13.27 -61.87
C ALA A 966 17.21 12.98 -62.99
N GLY A 967 16.72 12.86 -64.21
CA GLY A 967 17.51 12.55 -65.40
C GLY A 967 17.88 11.08 -65.59
N GLN A 968 17.23 10.16 -64.87
CA GLN A 968 17.52 8.72 -64.92
C GLN A 968 16.39 7.92 -65.57
N LEU A 969 15.72 8.48 -66.59
CA LEU A 969 14.61 7.84 -67.29
C LEU A 969 14.95 6.44 -67.83
N GLY A 970 13.94 5.56 -67.81
CA GLY A 970 14.03 4.19 -68.30
C GLY A 970 14.40 3.17 -67.21
N ASP A 971 14.85 1.99 -67.65
CA ASP A 971 15.26 0.92 -66.74
C ASP A 971 16.59 1.26 -66.08
N GLN A 972 16.58 1.37 -64.76
CA GLN A 972 17.72 1.67 -63.92
C GLN A 972 18.07 0.50 -63.01
N THR A 973 19.36 0.18 -62.93
CA THR A 973 19.88 -0.77 -61.96
C THR A 973 20.46 -0.01 -60.77
N VAL A 974 19.87 -0.23 -59.60
CA VAL A 974 20.39 0.26 -58.31
C VAL A 974 21.15 -0.89 -57.64
N SER A 975 22.43 -0.68 -57.34
CA SER A 975 23.25 -1.64 -56.60
C SER A 975 23.57 -1.09 -55.22
N ILE A 976 23.35 -1.87 -54.17
CA ILE A 976 23.59 -1.48 -52.78
C ILE A 976 24.61 -2.44 -52.19
N ALA A 977 25.80 -1.95 -51.91
CA ALA A 977 26.89 -2.70 -51.29
C ALA A 977 26.97 -2.38 -49.80
N VAL A 978 26.87 -3.41 -48.95
CA VAL A 978 27.02 -3.27 -47.50
C VAL A 978 28.39 -3.80 -47.10
N TYR A 979 29.17 -2.95 -46.43
CA TYR A 979 30.53 -3.22 -45.96
C TYR A 979 30.50 -3.41 -44.45
N GLY A 980 30.77 -4.63 -43.99
CA GLY A 980 31.00 -4.97 -42.59
C GLY A 980 32.39 -5.60 -42.43
N GLY A 981 33.35 -4.86 -41.87
CA GLY A 981 34.72 -5.35 -41.64
C GLY A 981 35.51 -5.74 -42.91
N SER A 982 36.63 -6.47 -42.75
CA SER A 982 37.62 -6.76 -43.81
C SER A 982 37.22 -7.85 -44.82
N GLY A 983 35.92 -8.03 -45.06
CA GLY A 983 35.36 -8.98 -46.04
C GLY A 983 34.90 -8.30 -47.34
N GLU A 984 34.59 -9.11 -48.35
CA GLU A 984 33.91 -8.65 -49.58
C GLU A 984 32.49 -8.15 -49.25
N PRO A 985 32.03 -7.03 -49.82
CA PRO A 985 30.73 -6.46 -49.51
C PRO A 985 29.57 -7.34 -50.00
N THR A 986 28.49 -7.37 -49.23
CA THR A 986 27.24 -7.99 -49.70
C THR A 986 26.53 -7.02 -50.63
N VAL A 987 26.29 -7.43 -51.88
CA VAL A 987 25.65 -6.58 -52.90
C VAL A 987 24.21 -7.02 -53.14
N THR A 988 23.28 -6.09 -52.97
CA THR A 988 21.86 -6.22 -53.36
C THR A 988 21.62 -5.41 -54.63
N THR A 989 20.85 -5.94 -55.58
CA THR A 989 20.52 -5.23 -56.82
C THR A 989 19.01 -5.11 -56.98
N LEU A 990 18.53 -3.90 -57.28
CA LEU A 990 17.15 -3.59 -57.60
C LEU A 990 17.07 -3.05 -59.02
N GLN A 991 16.10 -3.53 -59.79
CA GLN A 991 15.71 -2.95 -61.06
C GLN A 991 14.55 -2.00 -60.82
N LEU A 992 14.70 -0.75 -61.24
CA LEU A 992 13.67 0.29 -61.12
C LEU A 992 13.34 0.80 -62.53
N HIS A 993 12.08 1.14 -62.77
CA HIS A 993 11.68 1.79 -64.01
C HIS A 993 11.34 3.26 -63.73
N VAL A 994 12.17 4.19 -64.19
CA VAL A 994 11.96 5.62 -63.94
C VAL A 994 11.19 6.23 -65.12
N THR A 995 10.08 6.88 -64.81
CA THR A 995 9.18 7.49 -65.79
C THR A 995 9.03 8.97 -65.51
N THR A 996 8.60 9.74 -66.51
CA THR A 996 8.31 11.17 -66.36
C THR A 996 6.89 11.47 -66.81
N SER A 997 6.40 12.62 -66.39
CA SER A 997 5.07 13.14 -66.69
C SER A 997 5.09 14.66 -66.65
N PRO A 998 4.08 15.37 -67.17
CA PRO A 998 4.02 16.82 -66.98
C PRO A 998 3.98 17.25 -65.50
N ALA A 999 3.44 16.40 -64.61
CA ALA A 999 3.51 16.64 -63.17
C ALA A 999 4.94 16.50 -62.64
N SER A 1000 5.66 15.47 -63.07
CA SER A 1000 7.10 15.26 -62.79
C SER A 1000 7.93 16.48 -63.18
N ILE A 1001 7.78 16.92 -64.44
CA ILE A 1001 8.50 18.04 -65.01
C ILE A 1001 8.20 19.33 -64.24
N GLN A 1002 6.94 19.53 -63.83
CA GLN A 1002 6.57 20.68 -63.01
C GLN A 1002 7.28 20.66 -61.65
N GLN A 1003 7.35 19.50 -60.99
CA GLN A 1003 8.08 19.35 -59.73
C GLN A 1003 9.59 19.58 -59.90
N LEU A 1004 10.18 19.15 -61.03
CA LEU A 1004 11.57 19.45 -61.37
C LEU A 1004 11.81 20.94 -61.62
N ILE A 1005 10.89 21.63 -62.31
CA ILE A 1005 10.95 23.10 -62.49
C ILE A 1005 10.94 23.80 -61.12
N ASP A 1006 10.04 23.41 -60.24
CA ASP A 1006 9.92 24.02 -58.91
C ASP A 1006 11.19 23.76 -58.08
N ARG A 1007 11.73 22.55 -58.13
CA ARG A 1007 13.00 22.18 -57.46
C ARG A 1007 14.20 22.95 -58.00
N TYR A 1008 14.40 22.98 -59.31
CA TYR A 1008 15.51 23.72 -59.92
C TYR A 1008 15.36 25.22 -59.72
N SER A 1009 14.13 25.73 -59.68
CA SER A 1009 13.88 27.12 -59.31
C SER A 1009 14.27 27.42 -57.87
N ALA A 1010 13.96 26.53 -56.93
CA ALA A 1010 14.34 26.68 -55.53
C ALA A 1010 15.86 26.58 -55.33
N ALA A 1011 16.54 25.73 -56.10
CA ALA A 1011 18.00 25.57 -56.08
C ALA A 1011 18.76 26.69 -56.82
N GLY A 1012 18.05 27.55 -57.57
CA GLY A 1012 18.64 28.58 -58.43
C GLY A 1012 19.27 28.04 -59.73
N ASP A 1013 19.08 26.75 -60.02
CA ASP A 1013 19.52 26.10 -61.26
C ASP A 1013 18.65 26.47 -62.46
N LEU A 1014 17.43 26.98 -62.19
CA LEU A 1014 16.53 27.60 -63.13
C LEU A 1014 16.06 28.94 -62.53
N SER A 1015 16.05 30.03 -63.28
CA SER A 1015 15.75 31.35 -62.70
C SER A 1015 15.19 32.36 -63.71
N GLY A 1016 14.86 33.56 -63.21
CA GLY A 1016 14.43 34.68 -64.04
C GLY A 1016 13.12 34.45 -64.79
N GLY A 1017 12.97 35.11 -65.95
CA GLY A 1017 11.76 35.04 -66.77
C GLY A 1017 11.51 33.69 -67.45
N LEU A 1018 12.47 32.75 -67.34
CA LEU A 1018 12.37 31.43 -67.96
C LEU A 1018 11.42 30.50 -67.18
N VAL A 1019 11.46 30.52 -65.84
CA VAL A 1019 10.56 29.71 -64.98
C VAL A 1019 9.08 29.85 -65.36
N PRO A 1020 8.48 31.07 -65.40
CA PRO A 1020 7.08 31.20 -65.77
C PRO A 1020 6.79 30.85 -67.24
N GLN A 1021 7.76 30.95 -68.15
CA GLN A 1021 7.59 30.53 -69.55
C GLN A 1021 7.47 29.02 -69.66
N LEU A 1022 8.38 28.29 -69.00
CA LEU A 1022 8.38 26.83 -68.96
C LEU A 1022 7.11 26.30 -68.26
N THR A 1023 6.77 26.83 -67.09
CA THR A 1023 5.53 26.46 -66.38
C THR A 1023 4.27 26.72 -67.22
N ASN A 1024 4.20 27.86 -67.93
CA ASN A 1024 3.03 28.15 -68.78
C ASN A 1024 2.96 27.21 -69.99
N ALA A 1025 4.08 26.94 -70.65
CA ALA A 1025 4.12 26.01 -71.78
C ALA A 1025 3.68 24.60 -71.34
N LEU A 1026 4.15 24.13 -70.19
CA LEU A 1026 3.79 22.84 -69.62
C LEU A 1026 2.30 22.75 -69.22
N LYS A 1027 1.77 23.80 -68.58
CA LYS A 1027 0.33 23.88 -68.24
C LYS A 1027 -0.56 23.89 -69.49
N GLN A 1028 -0.16 24.62 -70.54
CA GLN A 1028 -0.90 24.62 -71.81
C GLN A 1028 -0.81 23.25 -72.48
N ALA A 1029 0.34 22.59 -72.45
CA ALA A 1029 0.50 21.24 -72.96
C ALA A 1029 -0.45 20.25 -72.26
N GLN A 1030 -0.46 20.22 -70.92
CA GLN A 1030 -1.38 19.38 -70.15
C GLN A 1030 -2.85 19.72 -70.44
N HIS A 1031 -3.21 21.01 -70.49
CA HIS A 1031 -4.59 21.42 -70.77
C HIS A 1031 -5.08 20.97 -72.16
N GLN A 1032 -4.23 21.05 -73.19
CA GLN A 1032 -4.58 20.55 -74.52
C GLN A 1032 -4.63 19.02 -74.57
N TRP A 1033 -3.76 18.34 -73.82
CA TRP A 1033 -3.78 16.88 -73.69
C TRP A 1033 -5.07 16.39 -73.06
N ASP A 1034 -5.48 16.97 -71.92
CA ASP A 1034 -6.74 16.67 -71.24
C ASP A 1034 -7.96 17.03 -72.11
N GLY A 1035 -7.81 18.03 -72.98
CA GLY A 1035 -8.80 18.42 -74.00
C GLY A 1035 -8.82 17.53 -75.24
N ALA A 1036 -8.12 16.39 -75.25
CA ALA A 1036 -7.99 15.44 -76.36
C ALA A 1036 -7.45 16.05 -77.67
N LYS A 1037 -6.50 16.99 -77.57
CA LYS A 1037 -5.82 17.64 -78.71
C LYS A 1037 -4.31 17.34 -78.67
N PRO A 1038 -3.88 16.10 -78.96
CA PRO A 1038 -2.49 15.64 -78.78
C PRO A 1038 -1.49 16.47 -79.59
N ASP A 1039 -1.82 16.83 -80.84
CA ASP A 1039 -0.97 17.69 -81.68
C ASP A 1039 -0.70 19.07 -81.05
N GLN A 1040 -1.72 19.67 -80.44
CA GLN A 1040 -1.58 20.97 -79.79
C GLN A 1040 -0.83 20.85 -78.45
N ALA A 1041 -1.02 19.73 -77.75
CA ALA A 1041 -0.30 19.42 -76.52
C ALA A 1041 1.20 19.26 -76.78
N VAL A 1042 1.58 18.47 -77.79
CA VAL A 1042 2.97 18.28 -78.23
C VAL A 1042 3.58 19.59 -78.72
N LYS A 1043 2.82 20.42 -79.45
CA LYS A 1043 3.31 21.74 -79.88
C LYS A 1043 3.69 22.63 -78.70
N HIS A 1044 2.92 22.62 -77.62
CA HIS A 1044 3.27 23.37 -76.42
C HIS A 1044 4.48 22.80 -75.67
N LEU A 1045 4.71 21.48 -75.71
CA LEU A 1045 5.96 20.88 -75.24
C LEU A 1045 7.17 21.22 -76.14
N GLN A 1046 6.97 21.36 -77.45
CA GLN A 1046 8.01 21.87 -78.36
C GLN A 1046 8.31 23.36 -78.10
N ASP A 1047 7.29 24.15 -77.78
CA ASP A 1047 7.47 25.54 -77.33
C ASP A 1047 8.24 25.59 -76.01
N PHE A 1048 7.99 24.66 -75.08
CA PHE A 1048 8.78 24.49 -73.86
C PHE A 1048 10.27 24.29 -74.18
N LEU A 1049 10.61 23.34 -75.05
CA LEU A 1049 11.99 23.09 -75.49
C LEU A 1049 12.60 24.34 -76.14
N LYS A 1050 11.83 25.05 -76.97
CA LYS A 1050 12.27 26.29 -77.62
C LYS A 1050 12.57 27.42 -76.62
N HIS A 1051 11.79 27.52 -75.55
CA HIS A 1051 12.08 28.46 -74.45
C HIS A 1051 13.36 28.07 -73.73
N LEU A 1052 13.56 26.77 -73.46
CA LEU A 1052 14.74 26.22 -72.80
C LEU A 1052 16.03 26.34 -73.65
N ASP A 1053 15.91 26.30 -74.99
CA ASP A 1053 17.02 26.46 -75.94
C ASP A 1053 17.32 27.90 -76.37
N ASN A 1054 16.58 28.88 -75.85
CA ASN A 1054 16.77 30.27 -76.24
C ASN A 1054 18.14 30.80 -75.76
N LYS A 1055 19.02 31.16 -76.71
CA LYS A 1055 20.36 31.71 -76.44
C LYS A 1055 20.35 32.97 -75.56
N GLY A 1056 19.27 33.75 -75.55
CA GLY A 1056 19.11 34.91 -74.67
C GLY A 1056 18.78 34.58 -73.22
N GLN A 1057 18.51 33.31 -72.91
CA GLN A 1057 18.14 32.80 -71.58
C GLN A 1057 19.19 31.82 -71.02
N SER A 1058 20.34 31.65 -71.68
CA SER A 1058 21.37 30.68 -71.27
C SER A 1058 21.99 30.96 -69.90
N GLY A 1059 21.88 32.19 -69.39
CA GLY A 1059 22.30 32.54 -68.02
C GLY A 1059 21.26 32.20 -66.94
N ASN A 1060 20.06 31.75 -67.34
CA ASN A 1060 18.91 31.51 -66.46
C ASN A 1060 18.60 30.01 -66.28
N VAL A 1061 19.40 29.11 -66.85
CA VAL A 1061 19.31 27.66 -66.64
C VAL A 1061 20.72 27.05 -66.67
N LYS A 1062 21.04 26.19 -65.71
CA LYS A 1062 22.30 25.42 -65.73
C LYS A 1062 22.22 24.25 -66.70
N ASP A 1063 23.37 23.85 -67.24
CA ASP A 1063 23.45 22.80 -68.28
C ASP A 1063 22.83 21.47 -67.83
N ASP A 1064 23.02 21.05 -66.58
CA ASP A 1064 22.46 19.81 -66.05
C ASP A 1064 20.91 19.86 -65.95
N ALA A 1065 20.36 20.92 -65.35
CA ALA A 1065 18.91 21.11 -65.26
C ALA A 1065 18.27 21.23 -66.64
N LYS A 1066 18.97 21.87 -67.59
CA LYS A 1066 18.56 21.93 -68.98
C LYS A 1066 18.55 20.55 -69.63
N ALA A 1067 19.58 19.74 -69.43
CA ALA A 1067 19.66 18.40 -70.00
C ALA A 1067 18.53 17.49 -69.49
N VAL A 1068 18.26 17.50 -68.18
CA VAL A 1068 17.17 16.73 -67.56
C VAL A 1068 15.82 17.16 -68.11
N LEU A 1069 15.48 18.45 -68.00
CA LEU A 1069 14.18 18.96 -68.49
C LEU A 1069 13.99 18.73 -70.00
N THR A 1070 15.08 18.78 -70.79
CA THR A 1070 15.04 18.47 -72.22
C THR A 1070 14.75 16.98 -72.46
N ALA A 1071 15.42 16.08 -71.72
CA ALA A 1071 15.21 14.64 -71.85
C ALA A 1071 13.77 14.26 -71.46
N ASP A 1072 13.28 14.80 -70.35
CA ASP A 1072 11.93 14.55 -69.85
C ASP A 1072 10.84 15.04 -70.81
N VAL A 1073 10.96 16.27 -71.30
CA VAL A 1073 9.98 16.81 -72.23
C VAL A 1073 9.98 16.03 -73.54
N ASN A 1074 11.15 15.60 -74.03
CA ASN A 1074 11.23 14.73 -75.20
C ASN A 1074 10.62 13.34 -74.94
N ALA A 1075 10.79 12.78 -73.73
CA ALA A 1075 10.19 11.52 -73.36
C ALA A 1075 8.66 11.61 -73.28
N VAL A 1076 8.10 12.69 -72.71
CA VAL A 1076 6.65 12.94 -72.71
C VAL A 1076 6.14 13.15 -74.14
N ILE A 1077 6.85 13.90 -74.97
CA ILE A 1077 6.50 14.06 -76.40
C ILE A 1077 6.46 12.69 -77.09
N ALA A 1078 7.50 11.86 -76.91
CA ALA A 1078 7.57 10.53 -77.52
C ALA A 1078 6.44 9.61 -77.03
N GLN A 1079 6.11 9.66 -75.74
CA GLN A 1079 4.99 8.92 -75.15
C GLN A 1079 3.65 9.38 -75.75
N TRP A 1080 3.44 10.69 -75.86
CA TRP A 1080 2.21 11.28 -76.37
C TRP A 1080 2.02 11.09 -77.88
N GLN A 1081 3.11 11.07 -78.65
CA GLN A 1081 3.09 10.76 -80.08
C GLN A 1081 3.01 9.26 -80.37
N GLY A 1082 3.54 8.41 -79.47
CA GLY A 1082 3.47 6.95 -79.58
C GLY A 1082 2.11 6.34 -79.21
N ALA A 1083 1.26 7.09 -78.50
CA ALA A 1083 -0.09 6.66 -78.11
C ALA A 1083 -1.14 6.66 -79.25
N GLU A 1084 -0.75 7.07 -80.47
CA GLU A 1084 -1.59 7.02 -81.69
C GLU A 1084 -1.37 5.74 -82.54
N GLN A 1085 -0.77 4.67 -82.01
CA GLN A 1085 -0.73 3.34 -82.64
C GLN A 1085 -1.60 2.30 -81.95
#